data_AF-A0A7Y6L4R0-F1
#
_entry.id   AF-A0A7Y6L4R0-F1
#
_cell.length_a   1.000
_cell.length_b   1.000
_cell.length_c   1.000
_cell.angle_alpha   90.00
_cell.angle_beta   90.00
_cell.angle_gamma   90.00
#
_symmetry.space_group_name_H-M   'P 1'
#
loop_
_entity.id
_entity.type
_entity.pdbx_description
1 polymer ?
#
loop_
_entity_poly.entity_id
_entity_poly.type
_entity_poly.pdbx_seq_one_letter_code
_entity_poly.pdbx_strand_id
1 'polypeptide(L)'
;MSKYVIPPRWKFGGLGLVTAAVLLATTSAAAALPTPPPTETGATTASSVAPQADTIPPTPSPTDASGSVSSEPTRGSESPPDQASVTEPTDVPLPPGQELKATPEEIAEAKAAESYWTPERIADAVPVEPGTREAGGGGKDAGGVPSPGQRVGAASAFDKRGVATAGVFLIADDDDPQPDPGSRDQFCSASTVASPTKSLIITAAHCLNDNDRFKSLAFAPGWKPDPAHRGRGIAPYGIFPIKKGKVWIDGRYLAQGPTKADDLDFAILRAGPNSKGEFLENATGMGNELTTLHSSQLAQRNVALIGFPGGSKAPLVCPSSTTKGFEGRFLEIACDGFAPGVSGGPFLRNFDGKRGDIIGVIGGYKTGGTRDDVSYSSQFDADVVRLYNQAVNDYAPDTPKGTEGMGDAKLWRHAMAATSGTFHTESQKYGDSDLIVKWSDGEVTLYPGDQNQGFYTGCKAGQPCEVQLAKPNDLWSKYADVVTAGDYTGSNAYDLLVKWSDGEVTIYKDIDQKSKLPTSSSEHPANEIKIAQAGSVWKHAKGIATGKYGGNKWPDDLIVRWVDGEVTKYTNVDGAGLHAETQLLAKNSLWASDSILITGGDFDGDTSDTNPNYDLFVKWSDGSLTIYQDVGTRGLGGKSTVLAANGTWPHARVIAAGEFGANNWEDDLFVRWSDGEVSMYGNTQADALGREYQLVPPPNGFAAPRAAQSSDPCAQVCGPELYRRSTR
;
A
#
# COMPACT_ATOMS: atom_id res chain seq x y z
N MET A 1 65.99 -26.56 -14.71
CA MET A 1 66.58 -27.57 -13.79
C MET A 1 65.38 -28.30 -13.16
N SER A 2 65.13 -29.60 -13.36
CA SER A 2 65.82 -30.78 -12.78
C SER A 2 65.83 -30.78 -11.24
N LYS A 3 65.31 -31.77 -10.50
CA LYS A 3 64.79 -33.13 -10.87
C LYS A 3 63.75 -33.73 -9.87
N TYR A 4 62.74 -34.45 -10.40
CA TYR A 4 62.16 -35.77 -9.95
C TYR A 4 61.52 -35.86 -8.52
N VAL A 5 60.67 -36.81 -8.10
CA VAL A 5 60.16 -38.14 -8.58
C VAL A 5 58.62 -38.27 -8.33
N ILE A 6 57.89 -39.08 -9.11
CA ILE A 6 56.51 -39.58 -8.86
C ILE A 6 56.40 -41.04 -9.36
N PRO A 7 55.56 -41.95 -8.79
CA PRO A 7 54.35 -42.38 -9.55
C PRO A 7 52.96 -42.60 -8.80
N PRO A 8 52.45 -43.79 -8.35
CA PRO A 8 51.02 -44.17 -8.58
C PRO A 8 50.23 -44.79 -7.38
N ARG A 9 48.91 -45.10 -7.40
CA ARG A 9 47.98 -45.82 -8.34
C ARG A 9 46.49 -45.46 -8.00
N TRP A 10 45.38 -45.88 -8.66
CA TRP A 10 44.93 -46.39 -10.00
C TRP A 10 43.37 -46.37 -10.02
N LYS A 11 42.65 -46.26 -11.16
CA LYS A 11 42.03 -47.30 -12.05
C LYS A 11 41.26 -48.44 -11.32
N PHE A 12 40.11 -48.94 -11.79
CA PHE A 12 39.43 -49.00 -13.13
C PHE A 12 37.96 -48.48 -13.04
N GLY A 13 37.08 -48.34 -14.05
CA GLY A 13 36.87 -48.89 -15.42
C GLY A 13 35.54 -49.69 -15.46
N GLY A 14 34.70 -49.81 -16.52
CA GLY A 14 34.72 -49.33 -17.92
C GLY A 14 33.34 -49.58 -18.62
N LEU A 15 33.21 -49.39 -19.95
CA LEU A 15 31.92 -49.40 -20.71
C LEU A 15 31.50 -50.76 -21.34
N GLY A 16 30.19 -50.93 -21.56
CA GLY A 16 29.48 -51.91 -22.44
C GLY A 16 27.97 -51.56 -22.50
N LEU A 17 27.14 -51.63 -23.57
CA LEU A 17 27.19 -52.09 -24.99
C LEU A 17 27.17 -53.63 -25.21
N VAL A 18 26.39 -54.25 -26.13
CA VAL A 18 25.45 -53.79 -27.21
C VAL A 18 24.31 -54.82 -27.50
N THR A 19 23.14 -54.42 -28.06
CA THR A 19 22.16 -55.18 -28.93
C THR A 19 21.45 -56.47 -28.40
N ALA A 20 20.24 -56.90 -28.81
CA ALA A 20 19.14 -56.45 -29.72
C ALA A 20 17.77 -56.95 -29.13
N ALA A 21 16.62 -57.26 -29.78
CA ALA A 21 16.10 -57.34 -31.18
C ALA A 21 14.52 -57.23 -31.15
N VAL A 22 13.77 -56.84 -32.19
CA VAL A 22 13.21 -57.65 -33.34
C VAL A 22 12.52 -58.97 -32.90
N LEU A 23 11.25 -59.32 -33.20
CA LEU A 23 10.04 -58.73 -33.88
C LEU A 23 8.78 -59.51 -33.32
N LEU A 24 7.50 -59.48 -33.76
CA LEU A 24 6.76 -59.02 -34.96
C LEU A 24 5.60 -58.02 -34.64
N ALA A 25 4.35 -58.21 -35.12
CA ALA A 25 3.42 -57.14 -35.50
C ALA A 25 1.99 -57.58 -35.92
N THR A 26 0.99 -56.68 -35.75
CA THR A 26 -0.26 -56.49 -36.55
C THR A 26 -0.79 -55.06 -36.23
N THR A 27 -1.01 -54.08 -37.13
CA THR A 27 -1.92 -53.96 -38.31
C THR A 27 -3.41 -54.09 -37.95
N SER A 28 -4.35 -53.19 -38.30
CA SER A 28 -4.39 -51.97 -39.15
C SER A 28 -5.41 -50.97 -38.52
N ALA A 29 -5.85 -49.82 -39.07
CA ALA A 29 -5.74 -49.16 -40.38
C ALA A 29 -5.91 -47.61 -40.23
N ALA A 30 -6.13 -46.86 -41.32
CA ALA A 30 -6.62 -45.47 -41.29
C ALA A 30 -7.72 -45.22 -42.35
N ALA A 31 -8.76 -44.47 -41.97
CA ALA A 31 -9.84 -43.91 -42.80
C ALA A 31 -10.47 -42.75 -41.98
N ALA A 32 -10.57 -41.51 -42.48
CA ALA A 32 -11.42 -40.98 -43.56
C ALA A 32 -12.88 -40.73 -43.11
N LEU A 33 -13.38 -39.52 -43.42
CA LEU A 33 -14.71 -39.01 -43.04
C LEU A 33 -15.87 -39.83 -43.62
N PRO A 34 -17.04 -39.81 -42.96
CA PRO A 34 -18.20 -39.22 -43.63
C PRO A 34 -19.14 -38.39 -42.72
N THR A 35 -19.72 -37.33 -43.29
CA THR A 35 -21.07 -36.86 -42.93
C THR A 35 -22.10 -37.65 -43.75
N PRO A 36 -23.33 -37.91 -43.26
CA PRO A 36 -24.48 -37.02 -43.51
C PRO A 36 -25.53 -37.06 -42.36
N PRO A 37 -26.83 -36.75 -42.59
CA PRO A 37 -27.40 -35.41 -42.69
C PRO A 37 -28.41 -35.13 -41.54
N PRO A 38 -29.13 -34.00 -41.60
CA PRO A 38 -30.59 -34.10 -41.53
C PRO A 38 -31.27 -33.55 -42.79
N THR A 39 -32.38 -34.16 -43.18
CA THR A 39 -33.13 -33.84 -44.40
C THR A 39 -34.18 -32.75 -44.14
N GLU A 40 -34.31 -31.77 -45.03
CA GLU A 40 -35.48 -30.87 -45.06
C GLU A 40 -36.71 -31.56 -45.67
N THR A 41 -37.90 -31.22 -45.16
CA THR A 41 -39.21 -31.03 -45.86
C THR A 41 -40.35 -31.09 -44.82
N GLY A 42 -41.34 -30.22 -44.79
CA GLY A 42 -41.57 -28.93 -45.47
C GLY A 42 -42.37 -28.00 -44.52
N ALA A 43 -42.39 -26.67 -44.62
CA ALA A 43 -42.54 -25.78 -45.78
C ALA A 43 -44.01 -25.41 -46.11
N THR A 44 -44.54 -24.44 -45.37
CA THR A 44 -45.50 -23.41 -45.83
C THR A 44 -45.04 -22.07 -45.19
N THR A 45 -44.61 -21.02 -45.89
CA THR A 45 -45.29 -20.15 -46.89
C THR A 45 -46.61 -19.58 -46.38
N ALA A 46 -46.90 -18.27 -46.29
CA ALA A 46 -46.13 -17.01 -46.45
C ALA A 46 -46.93 -15.89 -45.69
N SER A 47 -46.72 -14.56 -45.75
CA SER A 47 -45.90 -13.64 -46.56
C SER A 47 -45.83 -12.27 -45.83
N SER A 48 -44.66 -11.66 -45.57
CA SER A 48 -43.97 -10.62 -46.37
C SER A 48 -44.44 -9.14 -46.21
N VAL A 49 -43.47 -8.21 -46.27
CA VAL A 49 -43.59 -6.75 -46.50
C VAL A 49 -43.94 -5.86 -45.27
N ALA A 50 -43.00 -4.98 -44.92
CA ALA A 50 -43.23 -3.70 -44.24
C ALA A 50 -43.21 -2.56 -45.28
N PRO A 51 -43.74 -1.35 -45.00
CA PRO A 51 -42.78 -0.29 -44.64
C PRO A 51 -43.32 0.88 -43.77
N GLN A 52 -42.36 1.69 -43.30
CA GLN A 52 -42.42 3.15 -43.08
C GLN A 52 -43.34 3.75 -41.99
N ALA A 53 -43.01 5.00 -41.65
CA ALA A 53 -43.53 5.79 -40.54
C ALA A 53 -44.57 6.83 -41.00
N ASP A 54 -45.31 7.40 -40.04
CA ASP A 54 -45.53 8.85 -40.02
C ASP A 54 -45.85 9.38 -38.59
N THR A 55 -46.30 10.63 -38.46
CA THR A 55 -46.16 11.53 -37.30
C THR A 55 -47.52 12.01 -36.69
N ILE A 56 -47.53 13.14 -35.93
CA ILE A 56 -48.71 13.99 -35.52
C ILE A 56 -49.46 13.53 -34.21
N PRO A 57 -50.00 14.40 -33.31
CA PRO A 57 -49.55 15.66 -32.66
C PRO A 57 -49.86 15.72 -31.10
N PRO A 58 -49.76 16.89 -30.40
CA PRO A 58 -50.16 17.07 -28.98
C PRO A 58 -51.38 18.01 -28.75
N THR A 59 -51.53 18.58 -27.52
CA THR A 59 -52.50 19.60 -27.01
C THR A 59 -53.95 19.15 -26.71
N PRO A 60 -54.76 19.86 -25.85
CA PRO A 60 -54.53 21.17 -25.18
C PRO A 60 -54.81 21.24 -23.65
N SER A 61 -54.44 22.38 -23.03
CA SER A 61 -55.00 22.91 -21.75
C SER A 61 -55.96 24.08 -22.05
N PRO A 62 -56.78 24.58 -21.09
CA PRO A 62 -56.56 25.98 -20.61
C PRO A 62 -57.12 26.38 -19.20
N THR A 63 -56.56 27.47 -18.61
CA THR A 63 -57.24 28.57 -17.83
C THR A 63 -58.03 28.27 -16.51
N ASP A 64 -58.14 29.16 -15.50
CA ASP A 64 -57.51 30.48 -15.23
C ASP A 64 -57.59 30.94 -13.74
N ALA A 65 -56.82 32.02 -13.41
CA ALA A 65 -57.07 33.13 -12.45
C ALA A 65 -57.62 32.89 -11.01
N SER A 66 -57.25 33.64 -9.95
CA SER A 66 -56.29 34.76 -9.69
C SER A 66 -56.22 35.00 -8.14
N GLY A 67 -55.41 35.88 -7.52
CA GLY A 67 -54.31 36.76 -7.97
C GLY A 67 -54.30 38.13 -7.25
N SER A 68 -53.13 38.81 -7.15
CA SER A 68 -52.89 40.15 -6.52
C SER A 68 -53.04 40.22 -4.98
N VAL A 69 -52.55 41.24 -4.22
CA VAL A 69 -51.95 42.57 -4.51
C VAL A 69 -50.82 42.93 -3.49
N SER A 70 -50.01 43.96 -3.80
CA SER A 70 -49.24 44.86 -2.89
C SER A 70 -47.86 44.43 -2.37
N SER A 71 -46.82 45.30 -2.32
CA SER A 71 -46.57 46.61 -2.98
C SER A 71 -45.10 47.04 -2.82
N GLU A 72 -44.49 47.64 -3.84
CA GLU A 72 -43.08 48.12 -3.86
C GLU A 72 -42.92 49.55 -3.27
N PRO A 73 -41.69 50.04 -2.98
CA PRO A 73 -40.98 50.85 -3.99
C PRO A 73 -39.45 50.69 -4.07
N THR A 74 -38.89 51.13 -5.19
CA THR A 74 -37.50 50.93 -5.67
C THR A 74 -36.50 52.05 -5.32
N ARG A 75 -35.20 51.71 -5.21
CA ARG A 75 -34.05 52.61 -5.50
C ARG A 75 -32.73 51.85 -5.72
N GLY A 76 -32.02 52.19 -6.80
CA GLY A 76 -30.56 51.98 -6.93
C GLY A 76 -30.14 50.88 -7.91
N SER A 77 -29.63 51.28 -9.08
CA SER A 77 -28.92 50.39 -10.02
C SER A 77 -27.42 50.63 -9.92
N GLU A 78 -26.63 49.57 -9.73
CA GLU A 78 -25.25 49.48 -10.19
C GLU A 78 -25.04 48.11 -10.84
N SER A 79 -24.33 48.07 -11.96
CA SER A 79 -24.05 46.83 -12.71
C SER A 79 -22.64 46.34 -12.41
N PRO A 80 -22.42 45.05 -12.09
CA PRO A 80 -21.08 44.48 -12.07
C PRO A 80 -20.52 44.34 -13.51
N PRO A 81 -19.18 44.44 -13.70
CA PRO A 81 -18.54 44.29 -15.00
C PRO A 81 -18.40 42.82 -15.45
N ASP A 82 -17.97 42.63 -16.70
CA ASP A 82 -17.87 41.34 -17.37
C ASP A 82 -17.08 40.27 -16.59
N GLN A 83 -17.63 39.04 -16.54
CA GLN A 83 -16.86 37.88 -16.12
C GLN A 83 -15.92 37.42 -17.24
N ALA A 84 -14.62 37.54 -17.00
CA ALA A 84 -13.63 36.81 -17.78
C ALA A 84 -13.79 35.29 -17.53
N SER A 85 -13.79 34.50 -18.61
CA SER A 85 -13.98 33.05 -18.54
C SER A 85 -12.87 32.37 -17.73
N VAL A 86 -13.19 31.89 -16.53
CA VAL A 86 -12.29 31.00 -15.78
C VAL A 86 -12.37 29.61 -16.43
N THR A 87 -11.33 29.22 -17.15
CA THR A 87 -11.21 27.85 -17.65
C THR A 87 -10.79 26.94 -16.49
N GLU A 88 -11.63 25.97 -16.19
CA GLU A 88 -11.44 24.99 -15.13
C GLU A 88 -10.23 24.07 -15.44
N PRO A 89 -9.36 23.72 -14.47
CA PRO A 89 -8.29 22.76 -14.69
C PRO A 89 -8.85 21.37 -15.01
N THR A 90 -8.36 20.72 -16.06
CA THR A 90 -8.82 19.37 -16.42
C THR A 90 -8.06 18.31 -15.62
N ASP A 91 -8.67 17.82 -14.55
CA ASP A 91 -8.18 16.70 -13.73
C ASP A 91 -8.28 15.34 -14.46
N VAL A 92 -7.45 15.17 -15.50
CA VAL A 92 -7.34 13.93 -16.27
C VAL A 92 -5.85 13.59 -16.49
N PRO A 93 -5.38 12.39 -16.09
CA PRO A 93 -4.03 11.94 -16.39
C PRO A 93 -3.76 11.92 -17.91
N LEU A 94 -2.65 12.54 -18.32
CA LEU A 94 -2.27 12.65 -19.74
C LEU A 94 -1.99 11.28 -20.36
N PRO A 95 -2.51 10.97 -21.56
CA PRO A 95 -2.22 9.71 -22.25
C PRO A 95 -0.72 9.51 -22.52
N PRO A 96 -0.20 8.27 -22.40
CA PRO A 96 1.22 8.00 -22.59
C PRO A 96 1.64 8.28 -24.04
N GLY A 97 2.48 9.30 -24.22
CA GLY A 97 3.08 9.63 -25.53
C GLY A 97 3.03 11.11 -25.93
N GLN A 98 2.28 11.97 -25.23
CA GLN A 98 2.41 13.42 -25.41
C GLN A 98 3.71 13.95 -24.77
N GLU A 99 4.39 14.86 -25.46
CA GLU A 99 5.53 15.59 -24.87
C GLU A 99 5.03 16.56 -23.80
N LEU A 100 5.57 16.44 -22.58
CA LEU A 100 5.33 17.41 -21.51
C LEU A 100 5.78 18.80 -21.97
N LYS A 101 4.85 19.76 -21.99
CA LYS A 101 5.08 21.12 -22.47
C LYS A 101 4.74 22.12 -21.37
N ALA A 102 5.75 22.89 -20.95
CA ALA A 102 5.62 23.94 -19.96
C ALA A 102 4.66 25.06 -20.45
N THR A 103 3.80 25.57 -19.57
CA THR A 103 2.95 26.73 -19.89
C THR A 103 3.72 28.05 -19.74
N PRO A 104 3.26 29.16 -20.37
CA PRO A 104 3.84 30.48 -20.15
C PRO A 104 3.83 30.92 -18.69
N GLU A 105 2.81 30.51 -17.94
CA GLU A 105 2.60 30.82 -16.52
C GLU A 105 3.59 30.04 -15.64
N GLU A 106 3.78 28.74 -15.89
CA GLU A 106 4.80 27.94 -15.21
C GLU A 106 6.21 28.49 -15.45
N ILE A 107 6.51 28.90 -16.69
CA ILE A 107 7.78 29.53 -17.05
C ILE A 107 7.95 30.90 -16.36
N ALA A 108 6.87 31.64 -16.11
CA ALA A 108 6.90 32.88 -15.36
C ALA A 108 7.11 32.65 -13.86
N GLU A 109 6.45 31.65 -13.27
CA GLU A 109 6.66 31.23 -11.87
C GLU A 109 8.10 30.75 -11.64
N ALA A 110 8.65 29.97 -12.55
CA ALA A 110 10.04 29.53 -12.50
C ALA A 110 11.06 30.67 -12.65
N LYS A 111 10.75 31.69 -13.47
CA LYS A 111 11.57 32.93 -13.56
C LYS A 111 11.48 33.78 -12.30
N ALA A 112 10.32 33.83 -11.65
CA ALA A 112 10.17 34.50 -10.36
C ALA A 112 10.98 33.78 -9.27
N ALA A 113 10.91 32.44 -9.22
CA ALA A 113 11.70 31.61 -8.32
C ALA A 113 13.22 31.78 -8.55
N GLU A 114 13.69 31.76 -9.80
CA GLU A 114 15.10 31.99 -10.14
C GLU A 114 15.56 33.44 -9.85
N SER A 115 14.66 34.42 -9.93
CA SER A 115 14.95 35.82 -9.56
C SER A 115 15.00 36.05 -8.05
N TYR A 116 14.28 35.24 -7.27
CA TYR A 116 14.30 35.25 -5.80
C TYR A 116 15.52 34.50 -5.28
N TRP A 117 15.71 33.25 -5.73
CA TRP A 117 16.76 32.33 -5.31
C TRP A 117 18.09 32.58 -6.02
N THR A 118 18.66 33.77 -5.80
CA THR A 118 20.00 34.08 -6.29
C THR A 118 21.05 33.19 -5.62
N PRO A 119 22.23 32.99 -6.24
CA PRO A 119 23.29 32.16 -5.63
C PRO A 119 23.83 32.68 -4.29
N GLU A 120 23.59 33.96 -3.98
CA GLU A 120 23.87 34.58 -2.70
C GLU A 120 22.80 34.20 -1.68
N ARG A 121 21.51 34.33 -2.02
CA ARG A 121 20.38 33.86 -1.18
C ARG A 121 20.53 32.39 -0.78
N ILE A 122 20.81 31.52 -1.74
CA ILE A 122 21.00 30.07 -1.49
C ILE A 122 22.21 29.81 -0.57
N ALA A 123 23.25 30.66 -0.61
CA ALA A 123 24.43 30.52 0.24
C ALA A 123 24.28 31.16 1.63
N ASP A 124 23.40 32.16 1.77
CA ASP A 124 23.04 32.82 3.03
C ASP A 124 21.82 32.19 3.71
N ALA A 125 21.14 31.23 3.05
CA ALA A 125 20.05 30.45 3.63
C ALA A 125 20.53 29.59 4.81
N VAL A 126 19.64 29.35 5.78
CA VAL A 126 19.95 28.56 6.99
C VAL A 126 19.33 27.16 6.92
N PRO A 127 19.96 26.13 7.50
CA PRO A 127 19.30 24.84 7.70
C PRO A 127 17.99 24.98 8.47
N VAL A 128 16.97 24.20 8.11
CA VAL A 128 15.81 23.98 8.98
C VAL A 128 16.29 23.34 10.29
N GLU A 129 16.04 23.98 11.43
CA GLU A 129 16.31 23.38 12.75
C GLU A 129 15.09 22.56 13.22
N PRO A 130 15.24 21.27 13.54
CA PRO A 130 14.15 20.48 14.12
C PRO A 130 13.81 20.99 15.53
N GLY A 131 12.52 21.21 15.77
CA GLY A 131 12.01 21.89 16.96
C GLY A 131 12.48 21.29 18.28
N THR A 132 13.02 22.14 19.16
CA THR A 132 13.46 21.82 20.54
C THR A 132 14.40 20.62 20.66
N ARG A 133 15.66 20.82 20.25
CA ARG A 133 16.78 20.19 20.99
C ARG A 133 16.67 20.63 22.46
N GLU A 134 16.42 19.69 23.39
CA GLU A 134 16.49 20.00 24.82
C GLU A 134 17.86 20.61 25.17
N ALA A 135 17.86 21.62 26.04
CA ALA A 135 19.03 22.48 26.29
C ALA A 135 20.11 21.81 27.16
N GLY A 136 20.70 20.71 26.65
CA GLY A 136 21.76 19.92 27.26
C GLY A 136 23.12 20.61 27.27
N GLY A 137 23.26 21.68 28.06
CA GLY A 137 24.53 22.21 28.57
C GLY A 137 25.62 22.57 27.55
N GLY A 138 25.73 23.85 27.18
CA GLY A 138 26.76 24.33 26.26
C GLY A 138 28.20 24.11 26.75
N GLY A 139 28.89 23.11 26.20
CA GLY A 139 30.31 22.83 26.42
C GLY A 139 31.18 23.19 25.20
N LYS A 140 32.17 24.07 25.37
CA LYS A 140 33.17 24.40 24.33
C LYS A 140 34.42 23.52 24.45
N ASP A 141 34.33 22.26 24.06
CA ASP A 141 35.50 21.36 24.05
C ASP A 141 36.29 21.42 22.74
N ALA A 142 37.06 22.49 22.58
CA ALA A 142 38.08 22.59 21.55
C ALA A 142 39.37 21.86 22.00
N GLY A 143 39.54 20.60 21.57
CA GLY A 143 40.81 19.88 21.66
C GLY A 143 40.84 18.67 22.61
N GLY A 144 40.06 17.63 22.29
CA GLY A 144 40.23 16.28 22.87
C GLY A 144 40.95 15.33 21.91
N VAL A 145 41.96 14.60 22.39
CA VAL A 145 42.58 13.49 21.64
C VAL A 145 41.65 12.27 21.74
N PRO A 146 41.32 11.57 20.64
CA PRO A 146 40.36 10.47 20.68
C PRO A 146 40.89 9.27 21.48
N SER A 147 40.06 8.76 22.40
CA SER A 147 40.31 7.51 23.12
C SER A 147 40.19 6.30 22.19
N PRO A 148 41.05 5.27 22.30
CA PRO A 148 40.98 4.10 21.43
C PRO A 148 39.68 3.31 21.64
N GLY A 149 38.76 3.35 20.67
CA GLY A 149 37.48 2.65 20.74
C GLY A 149 36.35 3.21 19.86
N GLN A 150 36.48 4.41 19.29
CA GLN A 150 35.51 4.92 18.31
C GLN A 150 35.46 4.03 17.07
N ARG A 151 34.24 3.79 16.57
CA ARG A 151 34.02 3.23 15.23
C ARG A 151 34.53 4.26 14.22
N VAL A 152 35.33 3.83 13.25
CA VAL A 152 35.76 4.70 12.15
C VAL A 152 34.56 4.85 11.22
N GLY A 153 34.02 6.07 11.11
CA GLY A 153 32.98 6.40 10.13
C GLY A 153 33.51 6.30 8.70
N ALA A 154 32.61 6.17 7.73
CA ALA A 154 33.03 6.23 6.33
C ALA A 154 33.40 7.68 5.97
N ALA A 155 34.60 7.87 5.42
CA ALA A 155 35.13 9.19 5.14
C ALA A 155 34.38 9.88 4.00
N SER A 156 33.79 11.04 4.29
CA SER A 156 33.04 11.86 3.34
C SER A 156 33.91 12.92 2.67
N ALA A 157 33.53 13.35 1.46
CA ALA A 157 34.21 14.42 0.73
C ALA A 157 33.22 15.31 -0.06
N PHE A 158 33.55 16.59 -0.21
CA PHE A 158 32.75 17.53 -1.01
C PHE A 158 32.96 17.32 -2.52
N ASP A 159 31.91 16.93 -3.26
CA ASP A 159 32.01 16.79 -4.71
C ASP A 159 31.75 18.11 -5.44
N LYS A 160 32.84 18.69 -5.94
CA LYS A 160 32.83 19.97 -6.69
C LYS A 160 32.14 19.88 -8.05
N ARG A 161 31.75 18.69 -8.52
CA ARG A 161 31.01 18.47 -9.78
C ARG A 161 29.51 18.67 -9.61
N GLY A 162 29.00 18.59 -8.38
CA GLY A 162 27.57 18.38 -8.08
C GLY A 162 27.12 16.96 -8.42
N VAL A 163 25.91 16.58 -7.96
CA VAL A 163 25.24 15.32 -8.31
C VAL A 163 23.90 15.67 -8.93
N ALA A 164 23.65 15.25 -10.18
CA ALA A 164 22.51 15.75 -10.95
C ALA A 164 21.14 15.46 -10.32
N THR A 165 21.01 14.31 -9.65
CA THR A 165 19.79 13.84 -9.00
C THR A 165 19.66 14.25 -7.54
N ALA A 166 20.58 15.04 -6.98
CA ALA A 166 20.52 15.56 -5.62
C ALA A 166 20.71 17.08 -5.59
N GLY A 167 20.04 17.78 -4.68
CA GLY A 167 20.06 19.25 -4.66
C GLY A 167 19.70 19.86 -3.32
N VAL A 168 19.78 21.19 -3.30
CA VAL A 168 19.28 22.00 -2.19
C VAL A 168 17.76 22.16 -2.36
N PHE A 169 17.00 21.83 -1.33
CA PHE A 169 15.58 22.12 -1.22
C PHE A 169 15.39 23.46 -0.50
N LEU A 170 14.71 24.38 -1.15
CA LEU A 170 14.71 25.80 -0.83
C LEU A 170 13.33 26.24 -0.32
N ILE A 171 13.31 26.92 0.82
CA ILE A 171 12.12 27.27 1.58
C ILE A 171 12.19 28.79 1.84
N ALA A 172 11.31 29.56 1.21
CA ALA A 172 11.38 31.02 1.26
C ALA A 172 10.84 31.57 2.59
N ASP A 173 11.40 32.70 3.01
CA ASP A 173 10.92 33.47 4.17
C ASP A 173 9.56 34.15 3.90
N ASP A 174 8.85 34.54 4.96
CA ASP A 174 7.52 35.16 4.93
C ASP A 174 7.51 36.51 5.68
N ASP A 175 6.82 37.52 5.16
CA ASP A 175 6.84 38.90 5.66
C ASP A 175 5.99 39.10 6.95
N ASP A 176 6.02 38.16 7.92
CA ASP A 176 5.27 38.24 9.18
C ASP A 176 6.04 39.02 10.27
N PRO A 177 5.53 40.18 10.76
CA PRO A 177 6.27 41.07 11.66
C PRO A 177 6.33 40.59 13.14
N GLN A 178 6.81 39.37 13.39
CA GLN A 178 7.20 38.89 14.74
C GLN A 178 8.73 38.93 14.95
N PRO A 179 9.23 39.43 16.10
CA PRO A 179 10.66 39.57 16.35
C PRO A 179 11.28 38.28 16.95
N ASP A 180 11.33 37.21 16.15
CA ASP A 180 12.03 35.96 16.47
C ASP A 180 13.01 35.58 15.32
N PRO A 181 13.99 34.68 15.51
CA PRO A 181 15.14 34.50 14.60
C PRO A 181 14.82 33.81 13.26
N GLY A 182 13.54 33.68 12.90
CA GLY A 182 13.07 32.98 11.70
C GLY A 182 13.17 33.76 10.39
N SER A 183 13.49 35.07 10.42
CA SER A 183 13.46 35.99 9.27
C SER A 183 14.62 35.78 8.27
N ARG A 184 14.76 34.55 7.76
CA ARG A 184 15.77 34.13 6.79
C ARG A 184 15.26 32.97 5.96
N ASP A 185 15.56 33.01 4.67
CA ASP A 185 15.44 31.87 3.76
C ASP A 185 16.05 30.60 4.38
N GLN A 186 15.32 29.49 4.29
CA GLN A 186 15.68 28.21 4.88
C GLN A 186 15.96 27.15 3.82
N PHE A 187 16.66 26.08 4.20
CA PHE A 187 16.91 24.96 3.29
C PHE A 187 17.04 23.58 3.97
N CYS A 188 16.77 22.56 3.16
CA CYS A 188 17.10 21.16 3.39
C CYS A 188 17.82 20.59 2.14
N SER A 189 18.10 19.29 2.14
CA SER A 189 18.52 18.53 0.97
C SER A 189 17.33 17.79 0.35
N ALA A 190 17.41 17.44 -0.94
CA ALA A 190 16.40 16.59 -1.59
C ALA A 190 16.98 15.84 -2.80
N SER A 191 16.23 14.85 -3.30
CA SER A 191 16.56 14.03 -4.46
C SER A 191 15.48 14.06 -5.54
N THR A 192 15.87 14.06 -6.82
CA THR A 192 14.99 13.70 -7.94
C THR A 192 14.66 12.21 -7.88
N VAL A 193 13.38 11.86 -8.07
CA VAL A 193 12.90 10.48 -8.20
C VAL A 193 12.44 10.25 -9.63
N ALA A 194 12.78 9.10 -10.21
CA ALA A 194 12.34 8.72 -11.55
C ALA A 194 10.82 8.50 -11.57
N SER A 195 10.10 9.17 -12.48
CA SER A 195 8.64 9.14 -12.52
C SER A 195 8.05 9.31 -13.94
N PRO A 196 6.83 8.81 -14.22
CA PRO A 196 6.13 9.10 -15.47
C PRO A 196 5.90 10.61 -15.70
N THR A 197 5.80 11.39 -14.62
CA THR A 197 5.58 12.84 -14.67
C THR A 197 6.86 13.65 -14.83
N LYS A 198 8.04 13.01 -14.81
CA LYS A 198 9.37 13.62 -14.96
C LYS A 198 9.71 14.74 -13.98
N SER A 199 9.00 14.80 -12.86
CA SER A 199 8.90 16.01 -12.02
C SER A 199 8.86 15.73 -10.51
N LEU A 200 9.11 14.50 -10.07
CA LEU A 200 9.03 14.15 -8.65
C LEU A 200 10.36 14.36 -7.91
N ILE A 201 10.21 14.88 -6.69
CA ILE A 201 11.27 15.15 -5.72
C ILE A 201 10.90 14.45 -4.42
N ILE A 202 11.89 13.97 -3.68
CA ILE A 202 11.74 13.43 -2.33
C ILE A 202 12.69 14.13 -1.34
N THR A 203 12.17 14.43 -0.15
CA THR A 203 12.90 15.04 0.98
C THR A 203 12.34 14.51 2.31
N ALA A 204 12.84 14.98 3.45
CA ALA A 204 12.34 14.60 4.77
C ALA A 204 11.10 15.43 5.15
N ALA A 205 10.09 14.81 5.75
CA ALA A 205 8.83 15.50 6.07
C ALA A 205 8.99 16.58 7.16
N HIS A 206 9.98 16.47 8.04
CA HIS A 206 10.25 17.51 9.05
C HIS A 206 10.69 18.85 8.44
N CYS A 207 11.19 18.86 7.19
CA CYS A 207 11.47 20.09 6.44
C CYS A 207 10.19 20.85 6.02
N LEU A 208 9.01 20.30 6.28
CA LEU A 208 7.70 20.77 5.81
C LEU A 208 6.62 20.83 6.91
N ASN A 209 6.99 20.62 8.18
CA ASN A 209 6.05 20.38 9.29
C ASN A 209 5.25 21.60 9.81
N ASP A 210 5.50 22.80 9.29
CA ASP A 210 4.89 24.05 9.73
C ASP A 210 3.99 24.64 8.61
N ASN A 211 2.78 24.08 8.50
CA ASN A 211 1.89 24.22 7.33
C ASN A 211 1.54 25.68 6.96
N ASP A 212 1.60 26.63 7.90
CA ASP A 212 1.28 28.04 7.65
C ASP A 212 2.42 28.82 6.97
N ARG A 213 3.66 28.29 6.96
CA ARG A 213 4.87 29.05 6.60
C ARG A 213 5.35 28.88 5.15
N PHE A 214 4.85 27.92 4.39
CA PHE A 214 5.52 27.46 3.15
C PHE A 214 4.81 27.83 1.84
N LYS A 215 4.61 29.14 1.62
CA LYS A 215 3.95 29.68 0.42
C LYS A 215 4.78 29.54 -0.87
N SER A 216 6.11 29.43 -0.75
CA SER A 216 7.06 29.38 -1.88
C SER A 216 8.19 28.37 -1.60
N LEU A 217 8.09 27.19 -2.23
CA LEU A 217 9.07 26.11 -2.16
C LEU A 217 9.75 25.93 -3.52
N ALA A 218 11.04 25.58 -3.54
CA ALA A 218 11.77 25.30 -4.78
C ALA A 218 12.89 24.25 -4.60
N PHE A 219 13.45 23.75 -5.71
CA PHE A 219 14.54 22.79 -5.72
C PHE A 219 15.65 23.20 -6.68
N ALA A 220 16.91 23.06 -6.23
CA ALA A 220 18.12 23.36 -6.98
C ALA A 220 18.99 22.09 -7.16
N PRO A 221 18.64 21.21 -8.11
CA PRO A 221 19.40 19.98 -8.39
C PRO A 221 20.81 20.29 -8.91
N GLY A 222 21.77 19.42 -8.60
CA GLY A 222 23.15 19.54 -9.07
C GLY A 222 23.93 20.74 -8.52
N TRP A 223 23.43 21.38 -7.45
CA TRP A 223 24.07 22.53 -6.80
C TRP A 223 25.55 22.27 -6.49
N LYS A 224 26.42 23.21 -6.86
CA LYS A 224 27.88 23.03 -6.82
C LYS A 224 28.63 24.36 -6.80
N PRO A 225 29.94 24.39 -6.49
CA PRO A 225 30.71 25.63 -6.44
C PRO A 225 30.82 26.25 -7.83
N ASP A 226 30.75 27.58 -7.91
CA ASP A 226 31.00 28.30 -9.16
C ASP A 226 32.50 28.18 -9.53
N PRO A 227 32.85 27.61 -10.71
CA PRO A 227 34.24 27.54 -11.17
C PRO A 227 34.90 28.91 -11.37
N ALA A 228 34.13 29.96 -11.69
CA ALA A 228 34.60 31.33 -11.85
C ALA A 228 34.67 32.06 -10.49
N HIS A 229 33.65 31.92 -9.65
CA HIS A 229 33.55 32.63 -8.37
C HIS A 229 33.63 31.68 -7.16
N ARG A 230 34.85 31.41 -6.68
CA ARG A 230 35.13 30.56 -5.50
C ARG A 230 34.34 30.92 -4.21
N GLY A 231 33.73 32.10 -4.16
CA GLY A 231 32.86 32.54 -3.07
C GLY A 231 31.39 32.08 -3.17
N ARG A 232 30.93 31.51 -4.29
CA ARG A 232 29.51 31.25 -4.59
C ARG A 232 29.27 29.80 -5.06
N GLY A 233 28.01 29.38 -5.05
CA GLY A 233 27.55 28.19 -5.77
C GLY A 233 26.83 28.55 -7.08
N ILE A 234 26.36 27.54 -7.81
CA ILE A 234 25.51 27.65 -9.00
C ILE A 234 24.53 26.48 -9.05
N ALA A 235 23.32 26.72 -9.57
CA ALA A 235 22.32 25.72 -9.90
C ALA A 235 22.42 25.39 -11.41
N PRO A 236 23.22 24.39 -11.84
CA PRO A 236 23.53 24.18 -13.26
C PRO A 236 22.32 23.75 -14.11
N TYR A 237 21.26 23.24 -13.48
CA TYR A 237 20.02 22.82 -14.12
C TYR A 237 18.88 23.85 -13.97
N GLY A 238 19.14 25.00 -13.34
CA GLY A 238 18.14 26.01 -12.99
C GLY A 238 17.45 25.73 -11.64
N ILE A 239 16.49 26.59 -11.29
CA ILE A 239 15.62 26.47 -10.12
C ILE A 239 14.25 25.95 -10.57
N PHE A 240 13.71 24.98 -9.83
CA PHE A 240 12.41 24.35 -10.09
C PHE A 240 11.44 24.69 -8.95
N PRO A 241 10.42 25.54 -9.15
CA PRO A 241 9.41 25.79 -8.11
C PRO A 241 8.58 24.53 -7.87
N ILE A 242 8.11 24.31 -6.64
CA ILE A 242 7.15 23.24 -6.34
C ILE A 242 5.74 23.73 -6.67
N LYS A 243 4.92 22.88 -7.30
CA LYS A 243 3.54 23.22 -7.65
C LYS A 243 2.68 23.34 -6.38
N LYS A 244 1.87 24.40 -6.31
CA LYS A 244 0.97 24.68 -5.18
C LYS A 244 0.00 23.53 -4.96
N GLY A 245 -0.11 23.07 -3.71
CA GLY A 245 -0.93 21.92 -3.33
C GLY A 245 -0.42 20.56 -3.81
N LYS A 246 0.81 20.45 -4.34
CA LYS A 246 1.43 19.21 -4.85
C LYS A 246 2.62 18.78 -3.99
N VAL A 247 2.33 18.64 -2.70
CA VAL A 247 3.23 18.21 -1.63
C VAL A 247 2.49 17.10 -0.87
N TRP A 248 3.04 15.89 -0.86
CA TRP A 248 2.46 14.70 -0.25
C TRP A 248 3.32 14.27 0.94
N ILE A 249 2.72 14.34 2.13
CA ILE A 249 3.26 13.93 3.42
C ILE A 249 2.20 13.00 4.02
N ASP A 250 2.60 11.98 4.78
CA ASP A 250 1.64 11.07 5.39
C ASP A 250 0.71 11.77 6.40
N GLY A 251 -0.61 11.54 6.30
CA GLY A 251 -1.59 12.14 7.21
C GLY A 251 -1.35 11.80 8.69
N ARG A 252 -0.78 10.63 8.99
CA ARG A 252 -0.36 10.23 10.35
C ARG A 252 0.85 11.04 10.80
N TYR A 253 1.78 11.35 9.90
CA TYR A 253 2.92 12.23 10.20
C TYR A 253 2.45 13.64 10.55
N LEU A 254 1.58 14.21 9.70
CA LEU A 254 0.97 15.53 9.91
C LEU A 254 0.15 15.63 11.22
N ALA A 255 -0.49 14.54 11.65
CA ALA A 255 -1.32 14.54 12.86
C ALA A 255 -0.58 14.14 14.16
N GLN A 256 0.48 13.34 14.07
CA GLN A 256 1.20 12.82 15.24
C GLN A 256 2.56 13.48 15.49
N GLY A 257 3.16 14.08 14.46
CA GLY A 257 4.41 14.81 14.50
C GLY A 257 5.69 13.95 14.55
N PRO A 258 6.86 14.59 14.44
CA PRO A 258 8.18 13.96 14.20
C PRO A 258 8.73 13.11 15.37
N THR A 259 7.96 12.94 16.45
CA THR A 259 8.35 12.17 17.65
C THR A 259 7.53 10.89 17.80
N LYS A 260 6.44 10.73 17.04
CA LYS A 260 5.53 9.57 17.11
C LYS A 260 5.45 8.81 15.78
N ALA A 261 5.50 9.55 14.68
CA ALA A 261 5.47 9.05 13.32
C ALA A 261 6.84 9.18 12.64
N ASP A 262 7.93 9.06 13.39
CA ASP A 262 9.30 9.15 12.89
C ASP A 262 9.64 8.05 11.85
N ASP A 263 8.87 6.98 11.72
CA ASP A 263 8.92 6.06 10.57
C ASP A 263 8.29 6.59 9.27
N LEU A 264 7.70 7.79 9.28
CA LEU A 264 7.02 8.42 8.16
C LEU A 264 7.64 9.78 7.77
N ASP A 265 8.92 10.00 8.12
CA ASP A 265 9.62 11.29 7.95
C ASP A 265 10.13 11.52 6.52
N PHE A 266 9.28 11.28 5.52
CA PHE A 266 9.56 11.49 4.10
C PHE A 266 8.37 12.16 3.40
N ALA A 267 8.68 12.97 2.39
CA ALA A 267 7.69 13.71 1.63
C ALA A 267 7.99 13.63 0.13
N ILE A 268 6.96 13.46 -0.70
CA ILE A 268 7.04 13.52 -2.16
C ILE A 268 6.49 14.88 -2.62
N LEU A 269 7.14 15.51 -3.59
CA LEU A 269 6.76 16.83 -4.11
C LEU A 269 6.80 16.82 -5.64
N ARG A 270 5.89 17.54 -6.30
CA ARG A 270 5.87 17.68 -7.77
C ARG A 270 6.36 19.08 -8.17
N ALA A 271 7.49 19.12 -8.85
CA ALA A 271 8.06 20.32 -9.43
C ALA A 271 7.23 20.86 -10.61
N GLY A 272 7.32 22.17 -10.82
CA GLY A 272 7.15 22.78 -12.13
C GLY A 272 8.42 22.66 -12.98
N PRO A 273 8.38 23.11 -14.25
CA PRO A 273 9.57 23.26 -15.09
C PRO A 273 10.49 24.38 -14.57
N ASN A 274 11.73 24.43 -15.05
CA ASN A 274 12.63 25.57 -14.82
C ASN A 274 12.30 26.78 -15.72
N SER A 275 13.05 27.87 -15.55
CA SER A 275 12.88 29.15 -16.27
C SER A 275 13.02 29.08 -17.81
N LYS A 276 13.51 27.96 -18.36
CA LYS A 276 13.58 27.68 -19.80
C LYS A 276 12.41 26.82 -20.31
N GLY A 277 11.59 26.28 -19.41
CA GLY A 277 10.55 25.29 -19.72
C GLY A 277 11.01 23.82 -19.68
N GLU A 278 12.20 23.52 -19.13
CA GLU A 278 12.68 22.15 -18.98
C GLU A 278 12.07 21.52 -17.71
N PHE A 279 11.41 20.35 -17.83
CA PHE A 279 10.99 19.54 -16.68
C PHE A 279 12.18 18.86 -15.99
N LEU A 280 12.04 18.51 -14.70
CA LEU A 280 13.15 18.09 -13.83
C LEU A 280 14.02 16.99 -14.46
N GLU A 281 13.44 15.84 -14.83
CA GLU A 281 14.22 14.74 -15.44
C GLU A 281 14.64 14.99 -16.89
N ASN A 282 14.02 15.96 -17.59
CA ASN A 282 14.52 16.41 -18.90
C ASN A 282 15.81 17.23 -18.75
N ALA A 283 15.98 17.97 -17.64
CA ALA A 283 17.16 18.76 -17.35
C ALA A 283 18.26 17.94 -16.65
N THR A 284 17.92 17.20 -15.59
CA THR A 284 18.89 16.43 -14.78
C THR A 284 19.27 15.08 -15.38
N GLY A 285 18.47 14.57 -16.32
CA GLY A 285 18.44 13.15 -16.67
C GLY A 285 17.50 12.36 -15.74
N MET A 286 17.29 11.09 -16.05
CA MET A 286 16.37 10.22 -15.30
C MET A 286 16.77 10.11 -13.82
N GLY A 287 15.78 10.21 -12.94
CA GLY A 287 15.96 10.29 -11.48
C GLY A 287 16.49 9.02 -10.83
N ASN A 288 16.59 9.06 -9.50
CA ASN A 288 16.87 7.88 -8.67
C ASN A 288 15.66 6.95 -8.62
N GLU A 289 15.90 5.65 -8.51
CA GLU A 289 14.87 4.61 -8.58
C GLU A 289 14.30 4.34 -7.18
N LEU A 290 13.05 4.75 -6.93
CA LEU A 290 12.43 4.59 -5.62
C LEU A 290 12.33 3.11 -5.27
N THR A 291 13.06 2.71 -4.22
CA THR A 291 13.28 1.30 -3.90
C THR A 291 12.96 1.05 -2.44
N THR A 292 12.02 0.15 -2.19
CA THR A 292 11.67 -0.26 -0.83
C THR A 292 12.69 -1.26 -0.28
N LEU A 293 12.71 -1.39 1.04
CA LEU A 293 13.41 -2.44 1.78
C LEU A 293 12.42 -3.14 2.71
N HIS A 294 12.55 -4.46 2.85
CA HIS A 294 11.88 -5.16 3.94
C HIS A 294 12.57 -4.84 5.29
N SER A 295 11.85 -4.99 6.42
CA SER A 295 12.36 -4.64 7.76
C SER A 295 13.57 -5.50 8.18
N SER A 296 13.66 -6.74 7.69
CA SER A 296 14.85 -7.60 7.84
C SER A 296 16.04 -7.20 6.95
N GLN A 297 15.82 -6.34 5.96
CA GLN A 297 16.80 -5.95 4.92
C GLN A 297 17.38 -4.54 5.12
N LEU A 298 17.10 -3.86 6.24
CA LEU A 298 17.62 -2.52 6.56
C LEU A 298 19.17 -2.42 6.62
N ALA A 299 19.88 -3.56 6.61
CA ALA A 299 21.33 -3.65 6.47
C ALA A 299 21.76 -3.82 5.00
N GLN A 300 22.00 -2.69 4.32
CA GLN A 300 22.42 -2.62 2.92
C GLN A 300 23.92 -2.34 2.79
N ARG A 301 24.50 -2.72 1.63
CA ARG A 301 25.91 -2.48 1.28
C ARG A 301 26.02 -1.56 0.08
N ASN A 302 27.17 -0.90 -0.06
CA ASN A 302 27.44 0.02 -1.17
C ASN A 302 26.37 1.13 -1.27
N VAL A 303 26.05 1.72 -0.12
CA VAL A 303 25.14 2.86 -0.01
C VAL A 303 25.98 4.13 -0.01
N ALA A 304 25.73 5.00 -0.98
CA ALA A 304 26.23 6.37 -0.98
C ALA A 304 25.27 7.26 -0.19
N LEU A 305 25.79 8.11 0.70
CA LEU A 305 25.02 9.15 1.38
C LEU A 305 25.38 10.52 0.78
N ILE A 306 24.39 11.34 0.49
CA ILE A 306 24.56 12.65 -0.16
C ILE A 306 23.72 13.70 0.57
N GLY A 307 24.30 14.85 0.90
CA GLY A 307 23.58 15.94 1.55
C GLY A 307 24.34 17.26 1.50
N PHE A 308 23.66 18.35 1.82
CA PHE A 308 24.19 19.71 1.79
C PHE A 308 24.27 20.27 3.23
N PRO A 309 25.41 20.20 3.92
CA PRO A 309 25.55 20.80 5.26
C PRO A 309 25.62 22.33 5.20
N GLY A 310 25.20 22.99 6.30
CA GLY A 310 25.15 24.44 6.48
C GLY A 310 26.35 25.21 5.93
N GLY A 311 26.07 26.21 5.07
CA GLY A 311 27.09 27.07 4.45
C GLY A 311 27.95 26.41 3.35
N SER A 312 27.69 25.14 3.02
CA SER A 312 28.39 24.47 1.92
C SER A 312 27.93 24.95 0.53
N LYS A 313 28.86 24.94 -0.42
CA LYS A 313 28.60 25.20 -1.85
C LYS A 313 28.67 23.94 -2.70
N ALA A 314 28.79 22.76 -2.06
CA ALA A 314 28.89 21.46 -2.71
C ALA A 314 28.16 20.39 -1.89
N PRO A 315 27.63 19.32 -2.51
CA PRO A 315 27.19 18.14 -1.77
C PRO A 315 28.38 17.53 -1.04
N LEU A 316 28.17 17.20 0.23
CA LEU A 316 28.99 16.25 0.94
C LEU A 316 28.57 14.83 0.50
N VAL A 317 29.54 14.02 0.09
CA VAL A 317 29.31 12.66 -0.41
C VAL A 317 30.12 11.67 0.40
N CYS A 318 29.44 10.72 1.02
CA CYS A 318 30.01 9.51 1.60
C CYS A 318 29.82 8.40 0.55
N PRO A 319 30.84 8.03 -0.23
CA PRO A 319 30.62 7.42 -1.56
C PRO A 319 30.27 5.93 -1.54
N SER A 320 30.63 5.20 -0.47
CA SER A 320 30.27 3.79 -0.29
C SER A 320 30.44 3.43 1.18
N SER A 321 29.31 3.25 1.87
CA SER A 321 29.23 2.78 3.26
C SER A 321 28.21 1.64 3.36
N THR A 322 27.92 1.20 4.59
CA THR A 322 26.96 0.14 4.90
C THR A 322 25.94 0.63 5.91
N THR A 323 24.65 0.46 5.63
CA THR A 323 23.61 0.71 6.64
C THR A 323 23.47 -0.50 7.56
N LYS A 324 22.80 -0.30 8.69
CA LYS A 324 22.23 -1.38 9.50
C LYS A 324 20.83 -1.01 9.95
N GLY A 325 20.02 -2.03 10.28
CA GLY A 325 18.76 -1.80 10.97
C GLY A 325 18.97 -1.16 12.35
N PHE A 326 18.12 -0.19 12.68
CA PHE A 326 18.01 0.43 13.99
C PHE A 326 16.52 0.47 14.40
N GLU A 327 16.23 0.09 15.66
CA GLU A 327 14.88 -0.07 16.24
C GLU A 327 13.85 -0.83 15.36
N GLY A 328 14.33 -1.64 14.40
CA GLY A 328 13.51 -2.48 13.51
C GLY A 328 12.82 -1.77 12.33
N ARG A 329 12.88 -0.43 12.27
CA ARG A 329 12.18 0.41 11.27
C ARG A 329 13.02 1.58 10.70
N PHE A 330 14.31 1.64 11.03
CA PHE A 330 15.23 2.68 10.55
C PHE A 330 16.49 2.08 9.92
N LEU A 331 17.02 2.79 8.91
CA LEU A 331 18.40 2.62 8.48
C LEU A 331 19.29 3.54 9.32
N GLU A 332 20.39 3.03 9.87
CA GLU A 332 21.48 3.83 10.45
C GLU A 332 22.74 3.68 9.58
N ILE A 333 23.42 4.79 9.26
CA ILE A 333 24.67 4.81 8.49
C ILE A 333 25.71 5.72 9.17
N ALA A 334 26.97 5.26 9.22
CA ALA A 334 28.09 6.04 9.76
C ALA A 334 28.87 6.69 8.60
N CYS A 335 28.81 8.02 8.51
CA CYS A 335 29.41 8.84 7.46
C CYS A 335 29.78 10.21 8.05
N ASP A 336 31.05 10.60 7.97
CA ASP A 336 31.55 11.75 8.73
C ASP A 336 31.05 13.10 8.16
N GLY A 337 30.63 14.02 9.02
CA GLY A 337 30.47 15.45 8.70
C GLY A 337 29.11 15.88 8.16
N PHE A 338 28.08 15.04 8.28
CA PHE A 338 26.69 15.31 7.88
C PHE A 338 25.97 16.23 8.89
N ALA A 339 26.50 17.45 9.05
CA ALA A 339 25.98 18.52 9.88
C ALA A 339 24.64 19.10 9.34
N PRO A 340 23.86 19.87 10.13
CA PRO A 340 22.52 20.33 9.75
C PRO A 340 22.38 20.95 8.35
N GLY A 341 21.24 20.67 7.70
CA GLY A 341 20.94 21.01 6.30
C GLY A 341 20.92 19.77 5.39
N VAL A 342 21.51 18.67 5.85
CA VAL A 342 21.53 17.37 5.14
C VAL A 342 20.19 16.63 5.13
N SER A 343 19.22 17.02 5.96
CA SER A 343 17.87 16.44 6.02
C SER A 343 17.23 16.31 4.63
N GLY A 344 16.61 15.18 4.32
CA GLY A 344 16.10 14.86 2.99
C GLY A 344 17.16 14.43 1.95
N GLY A 345 18.44 14.42 2.32
CA GLY A 345 19.53 13.94 1.48
C GLY A 345 19.46 12.42 1.25
N PRO A 346 19.66 11.90 0.02
CA PRO A 346 19.33 10.51 -0.29
C PRO A 346 20.36 9.49 0.19
N PHE A 347 19.85 8.32 0.58
CA PHE A 347 20.58 7.06 0.71
C PHE A 347 20.49 6.33 -0.64
N LEU A 348 21.56 6.33 -1.42
CA LEU A 348 21.60 5.74 -2.76
C LEU A 348 22.41 4.44 -2.78
N ARG A 349 21.73 3.30 -2.85
CA ARG A 349 22.36 2.01 -3.14
C ARG A 349 22.74 1.95 -4.63
N ASN A 350 23.79 1.21 -4.97
CA ASN A 350 24.22 0.99 -6.36
C ASN A 350 24.52 2.27 -7.17
N PHE A 351 24.84 3.38 -6.49
CA PHE A 351 25.04 4.70 -7.11
C PHE A 351 26.19 4.72 -8.14
N ASP A 352 25.88 5.05 -9.41
CA ASP A 352 26.85 5.08 -10.52
C ASP A 352 27.62 6.42 -10.65
N GLY A 353 27.34 7.38 -9.77
CA GLY A 353 27.79 8.77 -9.87
C GLY A 353 26.78 9.72 -10.55
N LYS A 354 25.63 9.21 -11.00
CA LYS A 354 24.51 9.98 -11.56
C LYS A 354 23.17 9.58 -10.94
N ARG A 355 22.87 8.27 -10.89
CA ARG A 355 21.67 7.68 -10.28
C ARG A 355 22.01 6.46 -9.44
N GLY A 356 21.08 6.06 -8.58
CA GLY A 356 21.07 4.78 -7.89
C GLY A 356 19.66 4.43 -7.40
N ASP A 357 19.57 3.35 -6.64
CA ASP A 357 18.36 2.93 -5.95
C ASP A 357 18.22 3.80 -4.70
N ILE A 358 17.19 4.65 -4.62
CA ILE A 358 16.95 5.45 -3.42
C ILE A 358 16.15 4.62 -2.41
N ILE A 359 16.81 4.29 -1.30
CA ILE A 359 16.34 3.38 -0.24
C ILE A 359 16.08 4.11 1.09
N GLY A 360 16.13 5.43 1.08
CA GLY A 360 15.97 6.29 2.26
C GLY A 360 16.34 7.75 1.98
N VAL A 361 15.97 8.63 2.91
CA VAL A 361 16.42 10.04 2.99
C VAL A 361 16.80 10.38 4.43
N ILE A 362 17.75 11.29 4.63
CA ILE A 362 18.21 11.67 5.98
C ILE A 362 17.04 12.26 6.78
N GLY A 363 16.61 11.51 7.79
CA GLY A 363 15.37 11.74 8.50
C GLY A 363 15.03 10.58 9.44
N GLY A 364 13.81 10.62 9.94
CA GLY A 364 13.22 9.59 10.77
C GLY A 364 13.65 9.71 12.22
N TYR A 365 14.36 8.71 12.74
CA TYR A 365 14.78 8.67 14.14
C TYR A 365 15.45 9.99 14.55
N LYS A 366 14.74 10.76 15.38
CA LYS A 366 15.14 12.12 15.81
C LYS A 366 15.56 13.00 14.62
N THR A 367 14.68 13.08 13.62
CA THR A 367 14.82 13.91 12.40
C THR A 367 16.16 13.71 11.67
N GLY A 368 16.62 12.46 11.59
CA GLY A 368 17.86 12.08 10.89
C GLY A 368 19.07 11.86 11.79
N GLY A 369 18.96 12.09 13.10
CA GLY A 369 19.97 11.73 14.10
C GLY A 369 20.34 12.86 15.06
N THR A 370 21.18 12.54 16.05
CA THR A 370 21.65 13.49 17.07
C THR A 370 23.13 13.87 16.94
N ARG A 371 23.79 13.46 15.84
CA ARG A 371 25.22 13.71 15.59
C ARG A 371 25.56 13.77 14.11
N ASP A 372 26.55 14.60 13.78
CA ASP A 372 27.05 14.80 12.42
C ASP A 372 27.85 13.60 11.85
N ASP A 373 28.12 12.54 12.64
CA ASP A 373 28.86 11.33 12.22
C ASP A 373 27.96 10.11 11.96
N VAL A 374 26.67 10.17 12.32
CA VAL A 374 25.72 9.06 12.17
C VAL A 374 24.34 9.58 11.73
N SER A 375 23.98 9.31 10.48
CA SER A 375 22.68 9.67 9.91
C SER A 375 21.71 8.49 9.93
N TYR A 376 20.42 8.81 10.02
CA TYR A 376 19.32 7.86 10.00
C TYR A 376 18.38 8.12 8.81
N SER A 377 17.59 7.13 8.44
CA SER A 377 16.41 7.25 7.58
C SER A 377 15.29 6.39 8.14
N SER A 378 14.06 6.87 8.03
CA SER A 378 12.86 6.00 8.05
C SER A 378 12.99 4.90 6.99
N GLN A 379 12.44 3.71 7.26
CA GLN A 379 12.36 2.64 6.27
C GLN A 379 11.55 3.11 5.05
N PHE A 380 12.09 2.90 3.85
CA PHE A 380 11.30 3.03 2.62
C PHE A 380 10.57 1.71 2.38
N ASP A 381 9.25 1.77 2.40
CA ASP A 381 8.34 0.64 2.24
C ASP A 381 7.07 1.12 1.49
N ALA A 382 5.96 0.40 1.64
CA ALA A 382 4.71 0.75 0.98
C ALA A 382 4.21 2.17 1.31
N ASP A 383 4.54 2.79 2.44
CA ASP A 383 4.11 4.16 2.73
C ASP A 383 4.78 5.21 1.81
N VAL A 384 6.05 5.03 1.42
CA VAL A 384 6.68 5.93 0.44
C VAL A 384 6.20 5.63 -0.98
N VAL A 385 5.85 4.38 -1.29
CA VAL A 385 5.22 3.99 -2.56
C VAL A 385 3.80 4.57 -2.68
N ARG A 386 3.05 4.61 -1.58
CA ARG A 386 1.72 5.22 -1.44
C ARG A 386 1.75 6.71 -1.76
N LEU A 387 2.64 7.48 -1.10
CA LEU A 387 2.83 8.90 -1.39
C LEU A 387 3.37 9.15 -2.82
N TYR A 388 4.24 8.26 -3.33
CA TYR A 388 4.72 8.33 -4.72
C TYR A 388 3.58 8.10 -5.72
N ASN A 389 2.70 7.11 -5.49
CA ASN A 389 1.56 6.81 -6.34
C ASN A 389 0.52 7.94 -6.31
N GLN A 390 0.23 8.52 -5.14
CA GLN A 390 -0.55 9.77 -5.04
C GLN A 390 0.09 10.88 -5.89
N ALA A 391 1.41 11.07 -5.78
CA ALA A 391 2.15 12.10 -6.51
C ALA A 391 2.33 11.83 -8.02
N VAL A 392 2.20 10.59 -8.49
CA VAL A 392 2.14 10.23 -9.92
C VAL A 392 0.73 10.44 -10.46
N ASN A 393 -0.29 9.89 -9.80
CA ASN A 393 -1.68 9.94 -10.25
C ASN A 393 -2.37 11.30 -9.99
N ASP A 394 -1.67 12.20 -9.28
CA ASP A 394 -2.09 13.55 -8.92
C ASP A 394 -3.24 13.65 -7.91
N TYR A 395 -3.45 12.59 -7.14
CA TYR A 395 -4.44 12.53 -6.06
C TYR A 395 -4.21 13.62 -5.02
N ALA A 396 -5.29 14.05 -4.35
CA ALA A 396 -5.22 15.07 -3.30
C ALA A 396 -4.27 14.60 -2.17
N PRO A 397 -3.37 15.47 -1.66
CA PRO A 397 -2.55 15.16 -0.49
C PRO A 397 -3.36 14.80 0.75
N ASP A 398 -2.77 13.97 1.61
CA ASP A 398 -3.31 13.72 2.95
C ASP A 398 -3.40 15.03 3.75
N THR A 399 -4.52 15.24 4.44
CA THR A 399 -4.67 16.26 5.48
C THR A 399 -4.27 15.69 6.85
N PRO A 400 -3.91 16.53 7.84
CA PRO A 400 -3.74 16.06 9.21
C PRO A 400 -5.05 15.42 9.72
N LYS A 401 -5.06 14.09 9.82
CA LYS A 401 -6.14 13.28 10.40
C LYS A 401 -5.51 12.36 11.42
N GLY A 402 -6.16 12.19 12.57
CA GLY A 402 -5.84 11.04 13.42
C GLY A 402 -6.26 9.74 12.75
N THR A 403 -6.26 8.64 13.51
CA THR A 403 -7.04 7.44 13.20
C THR A 403 -8.54 7.74 13.37
N GLU A 404 -9.07 8.66 12.56
CA GLU A 404 -10.44 9.14 12.66
C GLU A 404 -11.45 8.10 12.17
N GLY A 405 -12.58 8.02 12.87
CA GLY A 405 -13.78 7.34 12.39
C GLY A 405 -13.89 5.86 12.72
N MET A 406 -12.79 5.09 12.74
CA MET A 406 -12.86 3.71 13.27
C MET A 406 -13.10 3.69 14.79
N GLY A 407 -12.80 4.77 15.52
CA GLY A 407 -13.04 4.88 16.96
C GLY A 407 -11.80 4.53 17.80
N ASP A 408 -12.00 3.83 18.93
CA ASP A 408 -10.93 3.53 19.89
C ASP A 408 -10.83 2.03 20.24
N ALA A 409 -9.74 1.63 20.88
CA ALA A 409 -9.56 0.25 21.33
C ALA A 409 -10.59 -0.21 22.39
N LYS A 410 -11.32 0.70 23.03
CA LYS A 410 -12.43 0.32 23.91
C LYS A 410 -13.62 -0.17 23.07
N LEU A 411 -13.94 0.48 21.96
CA LEU A 411 -14.92 0.02 20.98
C LEU A 411 -14.47 -1.32 20.36
N TRP A 412 -13.26 -1.41 19.80
CA TRP A 412 -12.83 -2.60 19.05
C TRP A 412 -12.66 -3.87 19.88
N ARG A 413 -12.57 -3.78 21.22
CA ARG A 413 -12.75 -4.95 22.10
C ARG A 413 -14.08 -5.68 21.90
N HIS A 414 -15.11 -5.00 21.41
CA HIS A 414 -16.44 -5.54 21.15
C HIS A 414 -16.60 -6.17 19.75
N ALA A 415 -15.66 -6.00 18.81
CA ALA A 415 -15.70 -6.68 17.52
C ALA A 415 -15.38 -8.18 17.71
N MET A 416 -16.38 -9.05 17.57
CA MET A 416 -16.30 -10.49 17.90
C MET A 416 -15.89 -11.37 16.70
N ALA A 417 -16.27 -10.98 15.49
CA ALA A 417 -15.87 -11.62 14.24
C ALA A 417 -15.89 -10.59 13.10
N ALA A 418 -15.23 -10.90 11.99
CA ALA A 418 -15.28 -10.09 10.78
C ALA A 418 -15.04 -10.96 9.54
N THR A 419 -15.45 -10.47 8.37
CA THR A 419 -15.13 -11.04 7.05
C THR A 419 -14.89 -9.93 6.05
N SER A 420 -13.98 -10.18 5.11
CA SER A 420 -13.76 -9.39 3.90
C SER A 420 -14.84 -9.68 2.84
N GLY A 421 -14.90 -8.84 1.79
CA GLY A 421 -15.64 -9.11 0.56
C GLY A 421 -15.98 -7.85 -0.25
N THR A 422 -16.36 -7.99 -1.52
CA THR A 422 -16.77 -6.85 -2.35
C THR A 422 -18.28 -6.58 -2.17
N PHE A 423 -18.63 -5.71 -1.21
CA PHE A 423 -20.02 -5.47 -0.80
C PHE A 423 -20.54 -4.10 -1.25
N HIS A 424 -19.77 -3.03 -1.05
CA HIS A 424 -20.13 -1.69 -1.43
C HIS A 424 -20.01 -1.51 -2.96
N THR A 425 -20.95 -0.78 -3.57
CA THR A 425 -21.07 -0.70 -5.04
C THR A 425 -19.84 -0.15 -5.77
N GLU A 426 -19.02 0.69 -5.14
CA GLU A 426 -17.74 1.12 -5.73
C GLU A 426 -16.66 0.03 -5.62
N SER A 427 -16.56 -0.67 -4.50
CA SER A 427 -15.59 -1.75 -4.27
C SER A 427 -15.84 -2.94 -5.22
N GLN A 428 -17.12 -3.28 -5.45
CA GLN A 428 -17.56 -4.23 -6.50
C GLN A 428 -17.13 -3.87 -7.93
N LYS A 429 -16.82 -2.59 -8.19
CA LYS A 429 -16.46 -2.08 -9.52
C LYS A 429 -14.95 -2.07 -9.77
N TYR A 430 -14.13 -2.09 -8.71
CA TYR A 430 -12.66 -2.11 -8.81
C TYR A 430 -12.04 -3.45 -8.38
N GLY A 431 -12.66 -4.16 -7.45
CA GLY A 431 -12.19 -5.45 -6.90
C GLY A 431 -11.91 -5.43 -5.39
N ASP A 432 -11.90 -4.23 -4.80
CA ASP A 432 -11.47 -3.95 -3.43
C ASP A 432 -12.31 -4.67 -2.36
N SER A 433 -11.66 -5.16 -1.30
CA SER A 433 -12.32 -5.75 -0.14
C SER A 433 -12.79 -4.70 0.85
N ASP A 434 -14.09 -4.72 1.13
CA ASP A 434 -14.68 -4.10 2.30
C ASP A 434 -14.61 -5.05 3.50
N LEU A 435 -14.96 -4.56 4.70
CA LEU A 435 -14.98 -5.37 5.93
C LEU A 435 -16.37 -5.34 6.58
N ILE A 436 -16.99 -6.51 6.74
CA ILE A 436 -18.17 -6.68 7.60
C ILE A 436 -17.69 -7.12 8.99
N VAL A 437 -18.11 -6.37 10.02
CA VAL A 437 -17.78 -6.62 11.44
C VAL A 437 -19.04 -6.99 12.22
N LYS A 438 -18.95 -8.03 13.05
CA LYS A 438 -19.98 -8.49 13.99
C LYS A 438 -19.59 -8.09 15.41
N TRP A 439 -20.43 -7.31 16.08
CA TRP A 439 -20.19 -6.80 17.43
C TRP A 439 -20.79 -7.70 18.54
N SER A 440 -20.36 -7.50 19.78
CA SER A 440 -20.74 -8.34 20.93
C SER A 440 -22.20 -8.22 21.35
N ASP A 441 -22.86 -7.13 20.99
CA ASP A 441 -24.29 -6.88 21.18
C ASP A 441 -25.14 -7.29 19.96
N GLY A 442 -24.51 -7.86 18.93
CA GLY A 442 -25.17 -8.38 17.74
C GLY A 442 -25.37 -7.34 16.64
N GLU A 443 -24.85 -6.12 16.79
CA GLU A 443 -24.74 -5.22 15.64
C GLU A 443 -23.85 -5.84 14.55
N VAL A 444 -24.18 -5.57 13.29
CA VAL A 444 -23.39 -5.93 12.11
C VAL A 444 -23.19 -4.68 11.26
N THR A 445 -21.92 -4.31 11.02
CA THR A 445 -21.53 -3.06 10.35
C THR A 445 -20.64 -3.37 9.15
N LEU A 446 -20.90 -2.72 8.02
CA LEU A 446 -20.07 -2.72 6.82
C LEU A 446 -19.18 -1.49 6.80
N TYR A 447 -17.87 -1.69 6.65
CA TYR A 447 -16.85 -0.66 6.44
C TYR A 447 -16.30 -0.79 5.01
N PRO A 448 -16.60 0.15 4.10
CA PRO A 448 -16.04 0.10 2.75
C PRO A 448 -14.52 0.29 2.76
N GLY A 449 -13.78 -0.49 1.97
CA GLY A 449 -12.32 -0.37 1.84
C GLY A 449 -11.90 0.93 1.15
N ASP A 450 -10.70 1.44 1.46
CA ASP A 450 -10.16 2.68 0.86
C ASP A 450 -8.98 2.48 -0.12
N GLN A 451 -8.70 1.23 -0.51
CA GLN A 451 -7.54 0.78 -1.30
C GLN A 451 -6.16 1.15 -0.70
N ASN A 452 -6.13 1.59 0.55
CA ASN A 452 -4.99 2.26 1.18
C ASN A 452 -4.74 1.66 2.58
N GLN A 453 -5.01 0.35 2.70
CA GLN A 453 -4.95 -0.47 3.92
C GLN A 453 -5.90 -0.01 5.04
N GLY A 454 -6.88 0.85 4.74
CA GLY A 454 -7.86 1.40 5.67
C GLY A 454 -9.31 1.29 5.17
N PHE A 455 -10.18 2.15 5.70
CA PHE A 455 -11.63 2.09 5.47
C PHE A 455 -12.29 3.48 5.45
N TYR A 456 -13.35 3.62 4.65
CA TYR A 456 -14.22 4.79 4.65
C TYR A 456 -15.16 4.78 5.86
N THR A 457 -14.86 5.63 6.84
CA THR A 457 -15.59 5.75 8.11
C THR A 457 -16.54 6.95 8.12
N GLY A 458 -17.78 6.75 8.58
CA GLY A 458 -18.85 7.74 8.46
C GLY A 458 -19.29 8.03 7.01
N CYS A 459 -20.15 9.04 6.83
CA CYS A 459 -20.71 9.41 5.51
C CYS A 459 -20.30 10.82 5.09
N LYS A 460 -19.33 10.92 4.18
CA LYS A 460 -18.90 12.18 3.53
C LYS A 460 -19.46 12.24 2.11
N ALA A 461 -19.87 13.42 1.65
CA ALA A 461 -20.44 13.58 0.32
C ALA A 461 -19.41 13.19 -0.76
N GLY A 462 -19.77 12.26 -1.65
CA GLY A 462 -18.87 11.72 -2.68
C GLY A 462 -17.90 10.63 -2.20
N GLN A 463 -18.05 10.11 -0.97
CA GLN A 463 -17.29 8.96 -0.48
C GLN A 463 -18.24 7.80 -0.11
N PRO A 464 -17.78 6.54 -0.12
CA PRO A 464 -18.48 5.42 0.50
C PRO A 464 -18.84 5.67 1.97
N CYS A 465 -19.86 4.97 2.45
CA CYS A 465 -20.36 5.08 3.83
C CYS A 465 -20.12 3.79 4.62
N GLU A 466 -19.68 3.94 5.87
CA GLU A 466 -19.93 2.97 6.94
C GLU A 466 -21.45 2.75 7.11
N VAL A 467 -21.91 1.50 7.13
CA VAL A 467 -23.36 1.17 7.20
C VAL A 467 -23.66 0.06 8.20
N GLN A 468 -24.61 0.32 9.09
CA GLN A 468 -25.26 -0.71 9.91
C GLN A 468 -26.16 -1.61 9.04
N LEU A 469 -25.76 -2.87 8.89
CA LEU A 469 -26.53 -3.93 8.21
C LEU A 469 -27.58 -4.55 9.14
N ALA A 470 -27.26 -4.70 10.44
CA ALA A 470 -28.20 -5.03 11.50
C ALA A 470 -27.88 -4.24 12.78
N LYS A 471 -28.90 -3.68 13.42
CA LYS A 471 -28.84 -3.04 14.75
C LYS A 471 -28.50 -4.05 15.86
N PRO A 472 -28.05 -3.63 17.06
CA PRO A 472 -27.86 -4.52 18.22
C PRO A 472 -29.06 -5.44 18.48
N ASN A 473 -28.82 -6.75 18.62
CA ASN A 473 -29.87 -7.76 18.69
C ASN A 473 -29.41 -9.11 19.27
N ASP A 474 -30.38 -9.91 19.71
CA ASP A 474 -30.17 -11.23 20.32
C ASP A 474 -29.80 -12.34 19.31
N LEU A 475 -30.23 -12.22 18.04
CA LEU A 475 -29.99 -13.25 17.01
C LEU A 475 -28.48 -13.38 16.73
N TRP A 476 -27.84 -12.27 16.41
CA TRP A 476 -26.43 -12.22 16.06
C TRP A 476 -25.51 -12.32 17.28
N SER A 477 -25.84 -11.67 18.40
CA SER A 477 -24.98 -11.71 19.61
C SER A 477 -24.85 -13.13 20.17
N LYS A 478 -25.93 -13.91 20.19
CA LYS A 478 -25.99 -15.22 20.87
C LYS A 478 -25.84 -16.43 19.96
N TYR A 479 -26.28 -16.35 18.70
CA TYR A 479 -26.43 -17.55 17.86
C TYR A 479 -25.57 -17.58 16.59
N ALA A 480 -25.08 -16.46 16.05
CA ALA A 480 -24.13 -16.49 14.93
C ALA A 480 -22.71 -16.83 15.44
N ASP A 481 -22.24 -18.05 15.14
CA ASP A 481 -20.99 -18.66 15.66
C ASP A 481 -19.80 -18.46 14.70
N VAL A 482 -20.03 -18.52 13.38
CA VAL A 482 -19.03 -18.21 12.34
C VAL A 482 -19.68 -17.39 11.22
N VAL A 483 -18.94 -16.39 10.71
CA VAL A 483 -19.32 -15.58 9.54
C VAL A 483 -18.17 -15.60 8.53
N THR A 484 -18.48 -15.67 7.24
CA THR A 484 -17.52 -15.57 6.13
C THR A 484 -18.28 -15.21 4.85
N ALA A 485 -17.61 -14.83 3.76
CA ALA A 485 -18.26 -14.31 2.56
C ALA A 485 -17.56 -14.72 1.27
N GLY A 486 -18.31 -14.68 0.17
CA GLY A 486 -17.90 -15.12 -1.16
C GLY A 486 -19.06 -15.03 -2.16
N ASP A 487 -18.83 -15.35 -3.42
CA ASP A 487 -19.86 -15.30 -4.48
C ASP A 487 -20.49 -16.69 -4.70
N TYR A 488 -21.19 -17.20 -3.68
CA TYR A 488 -21.83 -18.51 -3.72
C TYR A 488 -22.99 -18.58 -4.72
N THR A 489 -23.62 -17.45 -5.01
CA THR A 489 -24.82 -17.40 -5.87
C THR A 489 -24.55 -16.87 -7.28
N GLY A 490 -23.27 -16.69 -7.65
CA GLY A 490 -22.79 -16.46 -9.02
C GLY A 490 -23.20 -15.10 -9.62
N SER A 491 -23.28 -14.05 -8.81
CA SER A 491 -23.77 -12.72 -9.22
C SER A 491 -22.68 -11.71 -9.56
N ASN A 492 -21.40 -11.97 -9.21
CA ASN A 492 -20.31 -11.00 -9.09
C ASN A 492 -20.47 -10.03 -7.89
N ALA A 493 -21.35 -10.32 -6.92
CA ALA A 493 -21.47 -9.59 -5.65
C ALA A 493 -21.26 -10.56 -4.49
N TYR A 494 -20.58 -10.14 -3.41
CA TYR A 494 -20.34 -11.03 -2.29
C TYR A 494 -21.62 -11.26 -1.46
N ASP A 495 -21.89 -12.54 -1.24
CA ASP A 495 -22.91 -13.05 -0.33
C ASP A 495 -22.29 -13.26 1.07
N LEU A 496 -23.10 -13.10 2.13
CA LEU A 496 -22.67 -13.37 3.51
C LEU A 496 -23.15 -14.74 4.00
N LEU A 497 -22.22 -15.67 4.25
CA LEU A 497 -22.49 -16.98 4.83
C LEU A 497 -22.35 -16.92 6.36
N VAL A 498 -23.41 -17.36 7.04
CA VAL A 498 -23.49 -17.46 8.51
C VAL A 498 -23.71 -18.90 8.90
N LYS A 499 -22.86 -19.43 9.78
CA LYS A 499 -23.10 -20.69 10.48
C LYS A 499 -23.58 -20.40 11.90
N TRP A 500 -24.78 -20.89 12.21
CA TRP A 500 -25.47 -20.68 13.47
C TRP A 500 -25.10 -21.75 14.51
N SER A 501 -25.22 -21.41 15.79
CA SER A 501 -24.78 -22.23 16.93
C SER A 501 -25.50 -23.57 17.05
N ASP A 502 -26.71 -23.68 16.50
CA ASP A 502 -27.49 -24.91 16.45
C ASP A 502 -27.12 -25.84 15.27
N GLY A 503 -26.36 -25.34 14.30
CA GLY A 503 -25.95 -26.04 13.08
C GLY A 503 -26.77 -25.72 11.83
N GLU A 504 -27.63 -24.69 11.85
CA GLU A 504 -28.11 -24.09 10.61
C GLU A 504 -26.95 -23.37 9.88
N VAL A 505 -26.96 -23.38 8.55
CA VAL A 505 -26.05 -22.57 7.72
C VAL A 505 -26.87 -21.83 6.65
N THR A 506 -26.65 -20.52 6.58
CA THR A 506 -27.49 -19.59 5.82
C THR A 506 -26.62 -18.65 5.00
N ILE A 507 -26.92 -18.53 3.72
CA ILE A 507 -26.38 -17.49 2.84
C ILE A 507 -27.38 -16.33 2.83
N TYR A 508 -26.90 -15.10 3.00
CA TYR A 508 -27.63 -13.88 2.66
C TYR A 508 -27.07 -13.34 1.35
N LYS A 509 -27.89 -13.38 0.29
CA LYS A 509 -27.47 -13.10 -1.08
C LYS A 509 -27.28 -11.60 -1.37
N ASP A 510 -26.32 -11.27 -2.23
CA ASP A 510 -26.02 -9.94 -2.80
C ASP A 510 -25.93 -8.82 -1.72
N ILE A 511 -24.99 -8.94 -0.78
CA ILE A 511 -24.88 -7.96 0.31
C ILE A 511 -24.26 -6.65 -0.17
N ASP A 512 -24.98 -5.56 0.08
CA ASP A 512 -24.60 -4.20 -0.27
C ASP A 512 -24.88 -3.19 0.86
N GLN A 513 -24.51 -1.93 0.63
CA GLN A 513 -24.75 -0.83 1.57
C GLN A 513 -26.23 -0.43 1.78
N LYS A 514 -27.18 -1.10 1.11
CA LYS A 514 -28.63 -0.93 1.31
C LYS A 514 -29.23 -2.10 2.10
N SER A 515 -28.58 -3.26 2.05
CA SER A 515 -29.00 -4.53 2.63
C SER A 515 -29.28 -4.46 4.13
N LYS A 516 -30.25 -5.26 4.59
CA LYS A 516 -30.69 -5.31 5.98
C LYS A 516 -30.78 -6.76 6.43
N LEU A 517 -29.88 -7.14 7.33
CA LEU A 517 -29.80 -8.48 7.90
C LEU A 517 -30.86 -8.64 9.00
N PRO A 518 -31.39 -9.85 9.23
CA PRO A 518 -32.47 -10.07 10.19
C PRO A 518 -31.99 -9.87 11.63
N THR A 519 -32.89 -9.40 12.49
CA THR A 519 -32.61 -9.07 13.91
C THR A 519 -33.38 -9.94 14.90
N SER A 520 -34.26 -10.82 14.40
CA SER A 520 -34.93 -11.88 15.15
C SER A 520 -35.08 -13.14 14.29
N SER A 521 -35.20 -14.32 14.91
CA SER A 521 -35.37 -15.60 14.20
C SER A 521 -36.75 -15.78 13.52
N SER A 522 -37.56 -14.72 13.49
CA SER A 522 -38.82 -14.61 12.73
C SER A 522 -38.73 -13.64 11.55
N GLU A 523 -37.61 -12.93 11.38
CA GLU A 523 -37.34 -12.09 10.22
C GLU A 523 -36.60 -12.94 9.17
N HIS A 524 -37.26 -13.20 8.04
CA HIS A 524 -36.67 -13.90 6.89
C HIS A 524 -36.71 -12.97 5.67
N PRO A 525 -35.61 -12.24 5.36
CA PRO A 525 -35.56 -11.39 4.17
C PRO A 525 -35.52 -12.22 2.89
N ALA A 526 -35.89 -11.62 1.76
CA ALA A 526 -36.04 -12.34 0.49
C ALA A 526 -34.71 -12.86 -0.12
N ASN A 527 -33.57 -12.45 0.44
CA ASN A 527 -32.24 -12.93 0.08
C ASN A 527 -31.69 -14.00 1.05
N GLU A 528 -32.48 -14.48 2.01
CA GLU A 528 -32.09 -15.57 2.93
C GLU A 528 -32.22 -16.94 2.25
N ILE A 529 -31.12 -17.71 2.23
CA ILE A 529 -31.06 -19.06 1.64
C ILE A 529 -30.43 -20.04 2.64
N LYS A 530 -31.20 -21.03 3.11
CA LYS A 530 -30.74 -22.01 4.11
C LYS A 530 -30.16 -23.26 3.45
N ILE A 531 -28.84 -23.38 3.44
CA ILE A 531 -28.09 -24.48 2.81
C ILE A 531 -27.82 -25.68 3.74
N ALA A 532 -27.90 -25.47 5.05
CA ALA A 532 -27.96 -26.56 6.04
C ALA A 532 -28.98 -26.23 7.13
N GLN A 533 -29.69 -27.25 7.62
CA GLN A 533 -30.79 -27.09 8.58
C GLN A 533 -30.30 -27.06 10.05
N ALA A 534 -31.05 -26.37 10.91
CA ALA A 534 -30.85 -26.41 12.36
C ALA A 534 -30.69 -27.85 12.90
N GLY A 535 -29.71 -28.06 13.78
CA GLY A 535 -29.39 -29.36 14.35
C GLY A 535 -28.47 -30.25 13.50
N SER A 536 -28.05 -29.82 12.31
CA SER A 536 -27.16 -30.59 11.42
C SER A 536 -25.76 -30.86 12.01
N VAL A 537 -24.89 -31.52 11.22
CA VAL A 537 -23.48 -31.71 11.59
C VAL A 537 -22.74 -30.38 11.77
N TRP A 538 -23.16 -29.29 11.11
CA TRP A 538 -22.44 -28.01 11.08
C TRP A 538 -22.31 -27.32 12.43
N LYS A 539 -23.10 -27.67 13.44
CA LYS A 539 -22.84 -27.25 14.84
C LYS A 539 -21.43 -27.63 15.32
N HIS A 540 -20.85 -28.69 14.76
CA HIS A 540 -19.50 -29.17 15.00
C HIS A 540 -18.40 -28.53 14.11
N ALA A 541 -18.75 -27.67 13.15
CA ALA A 541 -17.79 -26.83 12.45
C ALA A 541 -17.28 -25.75 13.42
N LYS A 542 -15.97 -25.51 13.44
CA LYS A 542 -15.29 -24.57 14.37
C LYS A 542 -14.40 -23.53 13.69
N GLY A 543 -14.08 -23.71 12.42
CA GLY A 543 -13.57 -22.67 11.53
C GLY A 543 -14.10 -22.91 10.13
N ILE A 544 -14.39 -21.84 9.40
CA ILE A 544 -14.76 -21.87 7.98
C ILE A 544 -13.90 -20.79 7.31
N ALA A 545 -13.22 -21.15 6.23
CA ALA A 545 -12.48 -20.23 5.37
C ALA A 545 -13.00 -20.40 3.94
N THR A 546 -13.65 -19.37 3.40
CA THR A 546 -14.06 -19.32 1.99
C THR A 546 -12.85 -19.08 1.08
N GLY A 547 -12.96 -19.43 -0.19
CA GLY A 547 -11.91 -19.18 -1.17
C GLY A 547 -12.15 -19.83 -2.53
N LYS A 548 -11.18 -19.65 -3.43
CA LYS A 548 -11.17 -20.18 -4.81
C LYS A 548 -10.41 -21.54 -4.79
N TYR A 549 -11.02 -22.60 -4.23
CA TYR A 549 -10.39 -23.91 -4.00
C TYR A 549 -10.87 -25.04 -4.94
N GLY A 550 -11.83 -24.79 -5.81
CA GLY A 550 -12.45 -25.74 -6.74
C GLY A 550 -11.88 -25.66 -8.17
N GLY A 551 -11.05 -24.65 -8.45
CA GLY A 551 -10.52 -24.35 -9.79
C GLY A 551 -11.48 -23.52 -10.66
N ASN A 552 -12.47 -22.87 -10.05
CA ASN A 552 -13.28 -21.83 -10.69
C ASN A 552 -12.89 -20.44 -10.12
N LYS A 553 -13.31 -19.34 -10.75
CA LYS A 553 -12.87 -17.96 -10.41
C LYS A 553 -13.61 -17.31 -9.22
N TRP A 554 -14.69 -17.90 -8.77
CA TRP A 554 -15.50 -17.40 -7.68
C TRP A 554 -14.92 -17.91 -6.35
N PRO A 555 -14.93 -17.10 -5.28
CA PRO A 555 -14.69 -17.59 -3.94
C PRO A 555 -15.97 -18.29 -3.43
N ASP A 556 -16.34 -19.41 -4.04
CA ASP A 556 -17.55 -20.20 -3.74
C ASP A 556 -17.24 -21.54 -3.04
N ASP A 557 -15.97 -21.84 -2.77
CA ASP A 557 -15.52 -23.05 -2.09
C ASP A 557 -15.23 -22.78 -0.59
N LEU A 558 -15.36 -23.80 0.27
CA LEU A 558 -15.15 -23.70 1.72
C LEU A 558 -14.12 -24.71 2.22
N ILE A 559 -13.14 -24.27 3.01
CA ILE A 559 -12.39 -25.13 3.94
C ILE A 559 -13.04 -25.08 5.32
N VAL A 560 -13.38 -26.24 5.87
CA VAL A 560 -14.04 -26.38 7.18
C VAL A 560 -13.17 -27.18 8.14
N ARG A 561 -12.90 -26.60 9.31
CA ARG A 561 -12.18 -27.25 10.41
C ARG A 561 -13.18 -27.62 11.51
N TRP A 562 -13.22 -28.90 11.87
CA TRP A 562 -14.19 -29.48 12.81
C TRP A 562 -13.68 -29.52 14.26
N VAL A 563 -14.57 -29.73 15.23
CA VAL A 563 -14.24 -29.81 16.69
C VAL A 563 -13.16 -30.83 17.06
N ASP A 564 -12.97 -31.87 16.26
CA ASP A 564 -11.98 -32.93 16.46
C ASP A 564 -10.75 -32.80 15.53
N GLY A 565 -10.58 -31.62 14.92
CA GLY A 565 -9.45 -31.28 14.07
C GLY A 565 -9.43 -32.00 12.72
N GLU A 566 -10.53 -32.66 12.34
CA GLU A 566 -10.78 -33.00 10.94
C GLU A 566 -10.85 -31.72 10.09
N VAL A 567 -10.38 -31.78 8.84
CA VAL A 567 -10.46 -30.68 7.88
C VAL A 567 -11.03 -31.20 6.56
N THR A 568 -12.11 -30.59 6.09
CA THR A 568 -12.78 -30.93 4.83
C THR A 568 -12.85 -29.72 3.91
N LYS A 569 -12.87 -29.97 2.60
CA LYS A 569 -13.17 -29.01 1.54
C LYS A 569 -14.56 -29.29 0.97
N TYR A 570 -15.37 -28.25 0.82
CA TYR A 570 -16.59 -28.23 0.01
C TYR A 570 -16.35 -27.36 -1.21
N THR A 571 -16.84 -27.74 -2.38
CA THR A 571 -16.56 -27.01 -3.64
C THR A 571 -17.79 -26.63 -4.44
N ASN A 572 -17.79 -25.42 -5.01
CA ASN A 572 -18.93 -24.79 -5.70
C ASN A 572 -20.18 -24.73 -4.80
N VAL A 573 -20.05 -24.19 -3.57
CA VAL A 573 -21.18 -24.04 -2.64
C VAL A 573 -22.12 -22.96 -3.15
N ASP A 574 -23.41 -23.28 -3.26
CA ASP A 574 -24.41 -22.38 -3.85
C ASP A 574 -25.74 -22.38 -3.07
N GLY A 575 -26.73 -21.64 -3.59
CA GLY A 575 -28.07 -21.58 -3.02
C GLY A 575 -28.88 -22.89 -3.05
N ALA A 576 -28.40 -23.95 -3.71
CA ALA A 576 -28.95 -25.30 -3.67
C ALA A 576 -28.23 -26.21 -2.66
N GLY A 577 -27.00 -25.90 -2.24
CA GLY A 577 -26.35 -26.56 -1.11
C GLY A 577 -24.82 -26.53 -1.09
N LEU A 578 -24.26 -27.44 -0.30
CA LEU A 578 -22.82 -27.58 -0.01
C LEU A 578 -22.07 -28.54 -0.96
N HIS A 579 -22.82 -29.23 -1.83
CA HIS A 579 -22.33 -30.15 -2.86
C HIS A 579 -21.29 -31.18 -2.40
N ALA A 580 -20.09 -31.17 -3.00
CA ALA A 580 -19.12 -32.25 -2.88
C ALA A 580 -18.13 -32.03 -1.73
N GLU A 581 -18.08 -32.98 -0.80
CA GLU A 581 -17.13 -32.98 0.33
C GLU A 581 -15.87 -33.78 0.01
N THR A 582 -14.70 -33.22 0.35
CA THR A 582 -13.39 -33.90 0.29
C THR A 582 -12.66 -33.75 1.62
N GLN A 583 -12.35 -34.86 2.30
CA GLN A 583 -11.51 -34.82 3.51
C GLN A 583 -10.05 -34.52 3.13
N LEU A 584 -9.53 -33.39 3.61
CA LEU A 584 -8.11 -33.00 3.46
C LEU A 584 -7.25 -33.53 4.62
N LEU A 585 -7.85 -33.66 5.81
CA LEU A 585 -7.19 -34.19 7.00
C LEU A 585 -8.20 -34.95 7.86
N ALA A 586 -7.96 -36.24 8.12
CA ALA A 586 -8.71 -37.00 9.12
C ALA A 586 -8.45 -36.44 10.53
N LYS A 587 -9.43 -36.63 11.45
CA LYS A 587 -9.42 -36.22 12.86
C LYS A 587 -8.02 -36.13 13.48
N ASN A 588 -7.61 -34.92 13.88
CA ASN A 588 -6.23 -34.60 14.20
C ASN A 588 -6.14 -33.77 15.49
N SER A 589 -5.44 -34.27 16.51
CA SER A 589 -5.38 -33.61 17.82
C SER A 589 -4.79 -32.20 17.77
N LEU A 590 -3.75 -31.95 16.96
CA LEU A 590 -3.12 -30.63 16.84
C LEU A 590 -4.09 -29.62 16.22
N TRP A 591 -4.85 -30.02 15.20
CA TRP A 591 -5.90 -29.18 14.64
C TRP A 591 -7.14 -29.07 15.55
N ALA A 592 -7.32 -29.97 16.52
CA ALA A 592 -8.39 -29.90 17.52
C ALA A 592 -8.06 -28.93 18.67
N SER A 593 -6.85 -28.98 19.23
CA SER A 593 -6.43 -28.09 20.31
C SER A 593 -5.88 -26.75 19.85
N ASP A 594 -5.06 -26.72 18.79
CA ASP A 594 -4.12 -25.63 18.58
C ASP A 594 -4.39 -24.77 17.33
N SER A 595 -5.22 -25.22 16.38
CA SER A 595 -5.71 -24.37 15.29
C SER A 595 -6.79 -23.41 15.82
N ILE A 596 -6.47 -22.13 16.00
CA ILE A 596 -7.36 -21.15 16.66
C ILE A 596 -8.23 -20.38 15.66
N LEU A 597 -7.65 -19.89 14.57
CA LEU A 597 -8.35 -19.19 13.48
C LEU A 597 -7.87 -19.71 12.12
N ILE A 598 -8.76 -19.72 11.14
CA ILE A 598 -8.45 -19.96 9.73
C ILE A 598 -9.11 -18.89 8.87
N THR A 599 -8.48 -18.52 7.75
CA THR A 599 -9.04 -17.65 6.71
C THR A 599 -8.41 -18.01 5.35
N GLY A 600 -9.04 -17.59 4.26
CA GLY A 600 -8.61 -17.92 2.89
C GLY A 600 -8.25 -16.66 2.11
N GLY A 601 -7.24 -16.76 1.25
CA GLY A 601 -6.73 -15.66 0.42
C GLY A 601 -5.81 -16.17 -0.68
N ASP A 602 -5.19 -15.24 -1.41
CA ASP A 602 -4.07 -15.54 -2.31
C ASP A 602 -2.81 -14.96 -1.67
N PHE A 603 -1.92 -15.81 -1.15
CA PHE A 603 -0.68 -15.37 -0.49
C PHE A 603 0.59 -15.85 -1.22
N ASP A 604 0.47 -16.36 -2.45
CA ASP A 604 1.64 -16.63 -3.31
C ASP A 604 1.62 -15.96 -4.69
N GLY A 605 0.50 -15.30 -5.04
CA GLY A 605 0.44 -14.26 -6.05
C GLY A 605 0.29 -14.75 -7.49
N ASP A 606 -0.31 -15.93 -7.71
CA ASP A 606 -0.64 -16.39 -9.07
C ASP A 606 -1.81 -15.57 -9.65
N THR A 607 -1.46 -14.40 -10.19
CA THR A 607 -2.35 -13.47 -10.93
C THR A 607 -3.00 -14.03 -12.20
N SER A 608 -3.09 -15.36 -12.36
CA SER A 608 -3.78 -16.02 -13.45
C SER A 608 -5.10 -16.65 -13.00
N ASP A 609 -6.19 -15.87 -13.14
CA ASP A 609 -7.61 -16.29 -13.04
C ASP A 609 -7.96 -17.58 -13.83
N THR A 610 -7.05 -18.06 -14.66
CA THR A 610 -7.11 -19.33 -15.38
C THR A 610 -6.89 -20.58 -14.52
N ASN A 611 -6.25 -20.49 -13.35
CA ASN A 611 -6.13 -21.59 -12.37
C ASN A 611 -6.15 -21.03 -10.92
N PRO A 612 -7.29 -20.51 -10.42
CA PRO A 612 -7.38 -19.97 -9.07
C PRO A 612 -7.01 -21.01 -8.00
N ASN A 613 -6.09 -20.64 -7.11
CA ASN A 613 -5.32 -21.56 -6.28
C ASN A 613 -5.34 -21.20 -4.79
N TYR A 614 -6.45 -20.71 -4.24
CA TYR A 614 -6.46 -20.10 -2.89
C TYR A 614 -5.77 -20.93 -1.79
N ASP A 615 -5.14 -20.16 -0.92
CA ASP A 615 -4.35 -20.58 0.23
C ASP A 615 -5.18 -20.57 1.51
N LEU A 616 -4.79 -21.41 2.46
CA LEU A 616 -5.36 -21.42 3.81
C LEU A 616 -4.36 -20.87 4.83
N PHE A 617 -4.63 -19.67 5.31
CA PHE A 617 -3.93 -19.09 6.46
C PHE A 617 -4.46 -19.70 7.77
N VAL A 618 -3.55 -20.15 8.65
CA VAL A 618 -3.88 -20.74 9.95
C VAL A 618 -3.09 -20.06 11.07
N LYS A 619 -3.81 -19.59 12.10
CA LYS A 619 -3.24 -19.05 13.34
C LYS A 619 -3.25 -20.11 14.45
N TRP A 620 -2.09 -20.42 15.00
CA TRP A 620 -1.94 -21.43 16.05
C TRP A 620 -2.03 -20.86 17.48
N SER A 621 -2.17 -21.74 18.47
CA SER A 621 -2.29 -21.42 19.90
C SER A 621 -1.02 -20.80 20.49
N ASP A 622 0.14 -21.22 19.99
CA ASP A 622 1.48 -20.73 20.33
C ASP A 622 1.86 -19.42 19.59
N GLY A 623 0.92 -18.86 18.81
CA GLY A 623 1.12 -17.65 18.03
C GLY A 623 1.82 -17.85 16.70
N SER A 624 2.26 -19.07 16.35
CA SER A 624 2.79 -19.32 15.02
C SER A 624 1.72 -19.11 13.94
N LEU A 625 2.18 -18.71 12.76
CA LEU A 625 1.37 -18.47 11.56
C LEU A 625 1.86 -19.40 10.46
N THR A 626 0.93 -20.08 9.79
CA THR A 626 1.28 -20.96 8.67
C THR A 626 0.27 -20.82 7.56
N ILE A 627 0.79 -20.70 6.33
CA ILE A 627 0.00 -20.74 5.11
C ILE A 627 0.13 -22.15 4.52
N TYR A 628 -0.98 -22.68 4.02
CA TYR A 628 -1.01 -23.90 3.23
C TYR A 628 -1.33 -23.49 1.79
N GLN A 629 -0.33 -23.63 0.91
CA GLN A 629 -0.39 -23.20 -0.48
C GLN A 629 -1.22 -24.11 -1.38
N ASP A 630 -1.89 -23.53 -2.38
CA ASP A 630 -2.70 -24.19 -3.40
C ASP A 630 -3.66 -25.25 -2.84
N VAL A 631 -4.43 -24.94 -1.78
CA VAL A 631 -5.24 -25.98 -1.08
C VAL A 631 -6.23 -26.66 -2.03
N GLY A 632 -6.62 -25.97 -3.10
CA GLY A 632 -7.39 -26.54 -4.21
C GLY A 632 -6.74 -27.76 -4.86
N THR A 633 -5.42 -27.74 -5.10
CA THR A 633 -4.66 -28.73 -5.89
C THR A 633 -3.69 -29.58 -5.05
N ARG A 634 -3.03 -29.00 -4.04
CA ARG A 634 -2.04 -29.64 -3.15
C ARG A 634 -2.65 -30.16 -1.83
N GLY A 635 -3.91 -29.81 -1.54
CA GLY A 635 -4.50 -30.00 -0.21
C GLY A 635 -3.63 -29.32 0.85
N LEU A 636 -3.47 -29.94 2.02
CA LEU A 636 -2.62 -29.41 3.09
C LEU A 636 -1.12 -29.76 2.93
N GLY A 637 -0.67 -30.06 1.71
CA GLY A 637 0.72 -30.37 1.39
C GLY A 637 1.63 -29.15 1.21
N GLY A 638 1.08 -28.00 0.82
CA GLY A 638 1.83 -26.77 0.53
C GLY A 638 2.24 -25.94 1.76
N LYS A 639 2.65 -26.56 2.87
CA LYS A 639 2.82 -25.83 4.13
C LYS A 639 4.09 -24.97 4.19
N SER A 640 3.91 -23.68 4.45
CA SER A 640 4.94 -22.70 4.83
C SER A 640 4.66 -22.10 6.22
N THR A 641 5.69 -21.61 6.90
CA THR A 641 5.58 -20.99 8.24
C THR A 641 5.96 -19.51 8.16
N VAL A 642 4.94 -18.67 8.02
CA VAL A 642 5.00 -17.21 7.90
C VAL A 642 5.60 -16.56 9.15
N LEU A 643 5.31 -17.12 10.33
CA LEU A 643 5.83 -16.63 11.61
C LEU A 643 5.97 -17.78 12.61
N ALA A 644 7.10 -17.84 13.31
CA ALA A 644 7.34 -18.81 14.37
C ALA A 644 6.51 -18.51 15.64
N ALA A 645 6.44 -19.48 16.55
CA ALA A 645 5.78 -19.33 17.86
C ALA A 645 6.30 -18.09 18.62
N ASN A 646 5.39 -17.27 19.14
CA ASN A 646 5.73 -15.95 19.68
C ASN A 646 4.70 -15.46 20.73
N GLY A 647 5.08 -14.44 21.50
CA GLY A 647 4.23 -13.88 22.57
C GLY A 647 3.12 -12.95 22.10
N THR A 648 3.11 -12.50 20.84
CA THR A 648 2.19 -11.45 20.35
C THR A 648 0.94 -12.06 19.74
N TRP A 649 1.07 -12.95 18.77
CA TRP A 649 -0.06 -13.54 18.02
C TRP A 649 -1.03 -14.42 18.82
N PRO A 650 -0.73 -14.97 20.02
CA PRO A 650 -1.74 -15.49 20.93
C PRO A 650 -2.78 -14.44 21.35
N HIS A 651 -2.49 -13.14 21.19
CA HIS A 651 -3.39 -12.02 21.46
C HIS A 651 -4.27 -11.60 20.27
N ALA A 652 -4.02 -12.03 19.04
CA ALA A 652 -4.96 -11.80 17.93
C ALA A 652 -6.29 -12.54 18.19
N ARG A 653 -7.43 -11.85 17.98
CA ARG A 653 -8.80 -12.33 18.30
C ARG A 653 -9.69 -12.48 17.08
N VAL A 654 -9.57 -11.61 16.10
CA VAL A 654 -10.26 -11.69 14.80
C VAL A 654 -9.21 -11.50 13.71
N ILE A 655 -9.30 -12.28 12.64
CA ILE A 655 -8.49 -12.16 11.43
C ILE A 655 -9.41 -12.32 10.22
N ALA A 656 -9.24 -11.48 9.19
CA ALA A 656 -9.87 -11.66 7.87
C ALA A 656 -8.85 -11.27 6.78
N ALA A 657 -8.76 -12.06 5.71
CA ALA A 657 -7.86 -11.82 4.58
C ALA A 657 -8.60 -11.19 3.39
N GLY A 658 -7.98 -10.28 2.65
CA GLY A 658 -8.58 -9.65 1.45
C GLY A 658 -7.67 -8.63 0.78
N GLU A 659 -8.12 -8.07 -0.34
CA GLU A 659 -7.50 -6.92 -1.01
C GLU A 659 -7.92 -5.64 -0.28
N PHE A 660 -7.17 -5.22 0.74
CA PHE A 660 -7.38 -3.96 1.43
C PHE A 660 -6.40 -2.86 0.94
N GLY A 661 -5.38 -3.24 0.17
CA GLY A 661 -4.45 -2.40 -0.57
C GLY A 661 -4.88 -2.11 -2.00
N ALA A 662 -3.90 -2.17 -2.91
CA ALA A 662 -4.05 -1.86 -4.33
C ALA A 662 -3.14 -2.74 -5.21
N ASN A 663 -2.88 -3.98 -4.77
CA ASN A 663 -2.05 -4.98 -5.44
C ASN A 663 -2.87 -5.98 -6.26
N ASN A 664 -4.20 -6.03 -6.06
CA ASN A 664 -5.18 -6.93 -6.67
C ASN A 664 -5.02 -8.40 -6.24
N TRP A 665 -4.48 -8.67 -5.04
CA TRP A 665 -4.29 -9.99 -4.44
C TRP A 665 -5.04 -10.03 -3.11
N GLU A 666 -5.76 -11.11 -2.81
CA GLU A 666 -6.44 -11.24 -1.51
C GLU A 666 -5.46 -11.61 -0.36
N ASP A 667 -4.43 -10.77 -0.16
CA ASP A 667 -3.19 -11.05 0.59
C ASP A 667 -2.96 -10.17 1.84
N ASP A 668 -3.78 -9.12 2.06
CA ASP A 668 -3.71 -8.30 3.26
C ASP A 668 -4.52 -8.92 4.41
N LEU A 669 -4.02 -8.86 5.65
CA LEU A 669 -4.72 -9.40 6.83
C LEU A 669 -5.22 -8.29 7.75
N PHE A 670 -6.54 -8.13 7.86
CA PHE A 670 -7.15 -7.37 8.95
C PHE A 670 -7.00 -8.15 10.27
N VAL A 671 -6.48 -7.51 11.33
CA VAL A 671 -6.24 -8.13 12.64
C VAL A 671 -6.81 -7.28 13.78
N ARG A 672 -7.68 -7.88 14.60
CA ARG A 672 -8.17 -7.28 15.85
C ARG A 672 -7.48 -7.94 17.05
N TRP A 673 -6.85 -7.14 17.91
CA TRP A 673 -6.08 -7.62 19.08
C TRP A 673 -6.90 -7.73 20.38
N SER A 674 -6.37 -8.47 21.36
CA SER A 674 -7.07 -8.76 22.63
C SER A 674 -7.31 -7.54 23.51
N ASP A 675 -6.53 -6.48 23.33
CA ASP A 675 -6.62 -5.21 24.01
C ASP A 675 -7.39 -4.12 23.22
N GLY A 676 -7.84 -4.47 22.01
CA GLY A 676 -8.63 -3.61 21.14
C GLY A 676 -7.82 -2.83 20.11
N GLU A 677 -6.50 -2.96 20.06
CA GLU A 677 -5.73 -2.49 18.90
C GLU A 677 -6.28 -3.14 17.61
N VAL A 678 -6.22 -2.40 16.50
CA VAL A 678 -6.54 -2.90 15.15
C VAL A 678 -5.36 -2.61 14.24
N SER A 679 -4.88 -3.64 13.57
CA SER A 679 -3.82 -3.58 12.56
C SER A 679 -4.32 -4.12 11.23
N MET A 680 -3.91 -3.51 10.12
CA MET A 680 -3.84 -4.18 8.83
C MET A 680 -2.42 -4.74 8.65
N TYR A 681 -2.27 -5.93 8.11
CA TYR A 681 -0.98 -6.56 7.77
C TYR A 681 -0.91 -6.74 6.27
N GLY A 682 -0.50 -5.67 5.58
CA GLY A 682 -0.65 -5.60 4.14
C GLY A 682 0.47 -6.30 3.37
N ASN A 683 0.13 -6.94 2.26
CA ASN A 683 1.01 -7.71 1.40
C ASN A 683 1.67 -8.89 2.13
N THR A 684 0.85 -9.79 2.71
CA THR A 684 1.33 -11.01 3.38
C THR A 684 1.60 -12.11 2.36
N GLN A 685 2.75 -12.77 2.46
CA GLN A 685 3.16 -13.83 1.55
C GLN A 685 3.40 -15.16 2.30
N ALA A 686 3.40 -16.27 1.56
CA ALA A 686 3.50 -17.63 2.12
C ALA A 686 4.73 -17.84 3.04
N ASP A 687 5.82 -17.10 2.86
CA ASP A 687 7.04 -17.16 3.68
C ASP A 687 7.27 -15.93 4.59
N ALA A 688 6.50 -14.84 4.44
CA ALA A 688 6.73 -13.58 5.15
C ALA A 688 5.42 -12.84 5.50
N LEU A 689 5.28 -12.47 6.77
CA LEU A 689 4.14 -11.68 7.26
C LEU A 689 4.20 -10.25 6.68
N GLY A 690 3.05 -9.74 6.22
CA GLY A 690 2.93 -8.41 5.64
C GLY A 690 3.26 -7.27 6.60
N ARG A 691 3.26 -6.04 6.09
CA ARG A 691 3.60 -4.83 6.87
C ARG A 691 2.44 -4.42 7.77
N GLU A 692 2.72 -4.19 9.06
CA GLU A 692 1.73 -3.69 10.03
C GLU A 692 1.43 -2.19 9.84
N TYR A 693 0.16 -1.86 9.58
CA TYR A 693 -0.43 -0.53 9.63
C TYR A 693 -1.41 -0.48 10.79
N GLN A 694 -1.13 0.30 11.83
CA GLN A 694 -2.03 0.45 12.97
C GLN A 694 -3.21 1.37 12.60
N LEU A 695 -4.42 0.82 12.53
CA LEU A 695 -5.66 1.53 12.20
C LEU A 695 -6.36 2.08 13.45
N VAL A 696 -6.23 1.40 14.58
CA VAL A 696 -6.73 1.85 15.89
C VAL A 696 -5.68 1.55 16.94
N PRO A 697 -5.16 2.55 17.67
CA PRO A 697 -4.07 2.36 18.63
C PRO A 697 -4.51 1.60 19.89
N PRO A 698 -3.59 0.89 20.56
CA PRO A 698 -3.86 0.24 21.85
C PRO A 698 -4.19 1.28 22.94
N PRO A 699 -4.85 0.86 24.04
CA PRO A 699 -5.26 1.79 25.10
C PRO A 699 -4.08 2.54 25.73
N ASN A 700 -4.22 3.87 25.86
CA ASN A 700 -3.25 4.77 26.50
C ASN A 700 -2.75 4.21 27.84
N GLY A 701 -1.50 3.76 27.87
CA GLY A 701 -0.84 3.18 29.05
C GLY A 701 -0.10 1.85 28.80
N PHE A 702 -0.36 1.16 27.68
CA PHE A 702 0.32 -0.09 27.33
C PHE A 702 1.34 0.08 26.20
N ALA A 703 2.60 0.36 26.56
CA ALA A 703 3.74 0.16 25.66
C ALA A 703 4.25 -1.29 25.82
N ALA A 704 3.84 -2.18 24.91
CA ALA A 704 4.28 -3.57 24.93
C ALA A 704 5.73 -3.70 24.41
N PRO A 705 6.61 -4.49 25.06
CA PRO A 705 7.96 -4.73 24.54
C PRO A 705 7.90 -5.68 23.34
N ARG A 706 8.08 -5.16 22.12
CA ARG A 706 8.24 -5.99 20.91
C ARG A 706 9.43 -6.95 21.08
N ALA A 707 9.25 -8.20 20.66
CA ALA A 707 10.14 -9.32 20.97
C ALA A 707 11.47 -9.29 20.17
N ALA A 708 12.49 -9.98 20.70
CA ALA A 708 13.79 -10.11 20.04
C ALA A 708 13.73 -11.01 18.79
N GLN A 709 14.51 -10.66 17.76
CA GLN A 709 14.54 -11.36 16.48
C GLN A 709 15.16 -12.77 16.59
N SER A 710 14.66 -13.69 15.75
CA SER A 710 15.23 -15.03 15.55
C SER A 710 16.59 -14.97 14.85
N SER A 711 17.40 -16.01 15.01
CA SER A 711 18.78 -16.11 14.48
C SER A 711 18.93 -17.15 13.36
N ASP A 712 17.90 -17.36 12.54
CA ASP A 712 17.89 -18.39 11.49
C ASP A 712 18.67 -17.96 10.23
N PRO A 713 19.66 -18.74 9.74
CA PRO A 713 20.42 -18.42 8.53
C PRO A 713 19.64 -18.53 7.21
N CYS A 714 18.46 -19.17 7.16
CA CYS A 714 17.79 -19.47 5.89
C CYS A 714 17.23 -18.23 5.16
N ALA A 715 17.04 -17.11 5.86
CA ALA A 715 16.49 -15.86 5.31
C ALA A 715 17.45 -15.07 4.39
N GLN A 716 18.39 -15.73 3.70
CA GLN A 716 19.47 -15.10 2.93
C GLN A 716 19.48 -15.39 1.42
N VAL A 717 18.62 -16.27 0.88
CA VAL A 717 18.86 -16.88 -0.44
C VAL A 717 17.71 -16.76 -1.46
N CYS A 718 16.47 -16.53 -1.03
CA CYS A 718 15.31 -16.37 -1.91
C CYS A 718 14.71 -14.96 -1.79
N GLY A 719 14.29 -14.37 -2.90
CA GLY A 719 13.60 -13.08 -2.96
C GLY A 719 12.90 -12.88 -4.31
N PRO A 720 11.70 -12.27 -4.34
CA PRO A 720 10.86 -12.23 -5.54
C PRO A 720 11.21 -11.07 -6.48
N GLU A 721 12.34 -11.15 -7.19
CA GLU A 721 12.58 -10.33 -8.39
C GLU A 721 12.07 -11.04 -9.66
N LEU A 722 10.80 -10.81 -10.05
CA LEU A 722 10.29 -11.03 -11.41
C LEU A 722 8.89 -10.41 -11.62
N TYR A 723 8.60 -9.95 -12.85
CA TYR A 723 7.38 -9.24 -13.28
C TYR A 723 7.18 -7.83 -12.64
N ARG A 724 6.97 -6.71 -13.36
CA ARG A 724 6.62 -6.39 -14.76
C ARG A 724 5.26 -6.87 -15.28
N ARG A 725 4.32 -5.90 -15.37
CA ARG A 725 3.47 -5.66 -16.55
C ARG A 725 3.78 -4.21 -17.01
N SER A 726 3.82 -3.77 -18.26
CA SER A 726 3.54 -4.35 -19.59
C SER A 726 2.13 -4.90 -19.81
N THR A 727 1.19 -3.96 -19.98
CA THR A 727 0.01 -4.03 -20.86
C THR A 727 -0.84 -5.31 -20.88
N ARG A 728 -2.07 -5.17 -20.40
CA ARG A 728 -3.24 -5.37 -21.26
C ARG A 728 -4.10 -4.10 -21.25
#